data_AF-A0A6M6BJJ5-F1
#
_entry.id   AF-A0A6M6BJJ5-F1
#
_cell.length_a   1.000
_cell.length_b   1.000
_cell.length_c   1.000
_cell.angle_alpha   90.00
_cell.angle_beta   90.00
_cell.angle_gamma   90.00
#
_symmetry.space_group_name_H-M   'P 1'
#
loop_
_entity.id
_entity.type
_entity.pdbx_description
1 polymer ?
#
loop_
_entity_poly.entity_id
_entity_poly.type
_entity_poly.pdbx_seq_one_letter_code
_entity_poly.pdbx_strand_id
1 'polypeptide(L)'
;MSVAERASLIAQTKTLLEELNPAVEPFANFSGTPYTEWQWRSKELIDYLVAYDLLRGAGESADLLQASSAKLQQFAGNLYLESNKPFLGVTFYRQVKNNHALMTAAALGMAAVVLNDASSSDINQQPTSWINVAMYTIDNVLWQDAGRQSDAQSIAGYAEGPYYFKYAFLNCLPFFRAMGHFLPDDSRIYTYGNISRTIQNPYFDSRYDKLYHWITSILMPDGRFPALEDSYIDMGMPELALTGKAQYVRPLALTKLDGRQMNSLTAQLRDLPVDMRAAYLAAQLTPTQPAQPRLTALPQSGNLVFRSGADSLANYLHVYGKNGLAQTNSGGHSQADAGSFILHAYGQLLALDPGYLSYNRRAEVGNASNHNMLLVDGTGPDIGTSGAANDAPATIQRTFSTPQLSYGEVQTAYKEATITRKSLFIRDAYYLLADVVTAPTDHTFTWQLHGYGLEGGTPATGEFQNKFTGHEGIWTKNGVSLLAHVTAAGLTAYSTATNTHEVVYNVTENHTTMLVESTGAQAQFLAALYPHVSVAPTISTISTTAMAGLTNADGHFNDIAFSQADTILVTGGTLGTTPVSSDALLTFYSCNAAGEFAQAFLEQGKLLRDGDNQVLSSSRRASISWQKVSARQYAGYVSRSTVLLLNLAEAPLSLTGPGVDQYTYDAANQQLSIVFTEASNFQVQLSASRPLPVELVHFTATRQANGVQLVWQTATELQNHGFTVERRAITEAAFHPVSFVPGQGTTSVPFTYRYQDSAAPTSEVYYRLRQQDQNGSFTYSSVAVVKGQPKPLPTLTVVPVPARSHFTVQYSGVQQNVRLHLLDQSGRIVLQQHFQDQTQISVGHLPAGVYFLQPLDANTGQLLAKPQRVLIAP
;
A
#
# COMPACT_ATOMS: atom_id res chain seq x y z
N MET A 1 -28.51 22.93 13.94
CA MET A 1 -28.42 24.28 13.34
C MET A 1 -29.71 25.02 13.65
N SER A 2 -29.62 26.22 14.22
CA SER A 2 -30.81 27.05 14.46
C SER A 2 -31.31 27.68 13.15
N VAL A 3 -32.56 28.16 13.11
CA VAL A 3 -33.09 28.88 11.94
C VAL A 3 -32.25 30.14 11.63
N ALA A 4 -31.81 30.85 12.67
CA ALA A 4 -30.97 32.04 12.54
C ALA A 4 -29.57 31.69 12.00
N GLU A 5 -28.96 30.62 12.48
CA GLU A 5 -27.66 30.13 11.99
C GLU A 5 -27.75 29.69 10.53
N ARG A 6 -28.81 28.98 10.14
CA ARG A 6 -29.08 28.62 8.75
C ARG A 6 -29.20 29.85 7.86
N ALA A 7 -30.01 30.82 8.28
CA ALA A 7 -30.21 32.06 7.52
C ALA A 7 -28.90 32.86 7.39
N SER A 8 -28.09 32.91 8.46
CA SER A 8 -26.78 33.55 8.43
C SER A 8 -25.82 32.87 7.46
N LEU A 9 -25.76 31.53 7.45
CA LEU A 9 -24.90 30.80 6.51
C LEU A 9 -25.34 31.02 5.07
N ILE A 10 -26.64 30.96 4.78
CA ILE A 10 -27.19 31.24 3.46
C ILE A 10 -26.83 32.65 2.99
N ALA A 11 -27.01 33.65 3.86
CA ALA A 11 -26.66 35.03 3.54
C ALA A 11 -25.16 35.20 3.26
N GLN A 12 -24.29 34.62 4.10
CA GLN A 12 -22.84 34.67 3.90
C GLN A 12 -22.40 33.99 2.60
N THR A 13 -22.91 32.79 2.31
CA THR A 13 -22.61 32.08 1.07
C THR A 13 -23.08 32.88 -0.15
N LYS A 14 -24.28 33.48 -0.09
CA LYS A 14 -24.79 34.33 -1.16
C LYS A 14 -23.89 35.54 -1.40
N THR A 15 -23.48 36.25 -0.34
CA THR A 15 -22.55 37.39 -0.44
C THR A 15 -21.24 36.98 -1.11
N LEU A 16 -20.64 35.85 -0.69
CA LEU A 16 -19.42 35.33 -1.32
C LEU A 16 -19.61 35.06 -2.83
N LEU A 17 -20.76 34.52 -3.23
CA LEU A 17 -21.06 34.26 -4.65
C LEU A 17 -21.30 35.53 -5.46
N GLU A 18 -21.89 36.57 -4.86
CA GLU A 18 -22.17 37.84 -5.54
C GLU A 18 -20.91 38.73 -5.65
N GLU A 19 -20.00 38.62 -4.67
CA GLU A 19 -18.74 39.36 -4.61
C GLU A 19 -17.57 38.64 -5.28
N LEU A 20 -17.77 37.41 -5.79
CA LEU A 20 -16.71 36.66 -6.45
C LEU A 20 -16.09 37.46 -7.61
N ASN A 21 -14.77 37.30 -7.78
CA ASN A 21 -14.05 37.88 -8.90
C ASN A 21 -14.16 36.94 -10.11
N PRO A 22 -14.84 37.31 -11.21
CA PRO A 22 -14.98 36.45 -12.37
C PRO A 22 -13.80 36.55 -13.35
N ALA A 23 -12.81 37.42 -13.09
CA ALA A 23 -11.70 37.62 -14.01
C ALA A 23 -10.85 36.36 -14.16
N VAL A 24 -10.34 36.15 -15.37
CA VAL A 24 -9.38 35.10 -15.71
C VAL A 24 -8.28 35.74 -16.53
N GLU A 25 -7.04 35.54 -16.11
CA GLU A 25 -5.84 35.99 -16.78
C GLU A 25 -5.67 35.28 -18.13
N PRO A 26 -5.05 35.93 -19.14
CA PRO A 26 -4.86 35.30 -20.45
C PRO A 26 -3.95 34.08 -20.37
N PHE A 27 -4.13 33.11 -21.27
CA PHE A 27 -3.26 31.93 -21.31
C PHE A 27 -1.78 32.29 -21.48
N ALA A 28 -1.49 33.22 -22.39
CA ALA A 28 -0.15 33.68 -22.71
C ALA A 28 -0.15 35.16 -23.10
N ASN A 29 0.98 35.80 -22.86
CA ASN A 29 1.27 37.16 -23.29
C ASN A 29 2.77 37.28 -23.65
N PHE A 30 3.22 38.46 -24.09
CA PHE A 30 4.64 38.68 -24.43
C PHE A 30 5.59 38.59 -23.22
N SER A 31 5.07 38.56 -22.00
CA SER A 31 5.83 38.42 -20.75
C SER A 31 5.88 36.97 -20.24
N GLY A 32 5.19 36.02 -20.89
CA GLY A 32 5.21 34.61 -20.53
C GLY A 32 3.83 33.95 -20.59
N THR A 33 3.66 32.88 -19.81
CA THR A 33 2.44 32.06 -19.74
C THR A 33 1.80 32.19 -18.35
N PRO A 34 0.99 33.24 -18.09
CA PRO A 34 0.47 33.50 -16.75
C PRO A 34 -0.66 32.55 -16.32
N TYR A 35 -1.09 31.60 -17.18
CA TYR A 35 -2.08 30.57 -16.84
C TYR A 35 -1.65 29.64 -15.69
N THR A 36 -0.42 29.75 -15.18
CA THR A 36 0.10 28.92 -14.10
C THR A 36 -0.67 29.03 -12.79
N GLU A 37 -1.68 29.89 -12.69
CA GLU A 37 -2.62 29.97 -11.56
C GLU A 37 -4.02 29.42 -11.89
N TRP A 38 -4.28 28.99 -13.15
CA TRP A 38 -5.60 28.51 -13.58
C TRP A 38 -6.08 27.28 -12.83
N GLN A 39 -5.19 26.46 -12.29
CA GLN A 39 -5.56 25.35 -11.43
C GLN A 39 -6.30 25.82 -10.16
N TRP A 40 -5.92 26.98 -9.61
CA TRP A 40 -6.61 27.59 -8.48
C TRP A 40 -7.92 28.26 -8.89
N ARG A 41 -7.92 28.99 -10.03
CA ARG A 41 -9.15 29.57 -10.60
C ARG A 41 -10.20 28.50 -10.91
N SER A 42 -9.76 27.36 -11.45
CA SER A 42 -10.63 26.21 -11.75
C SER A 42 -11.21 25.58 -10.49
N LYS A 43 -10.40 25.48 -9.43
CA LYS A 43 -10.84 25.02 -8.10
C LYS A 43 -11.91 25.93 -7.52
N GLU A 44 -11.60 27.22 -7.46
CA GLU A 44 -12.48 28.25 -6.92
C GLU A 44 -13.84 28.25 -7.66
N LEU A 45 -13.82 28.14 -8.99
CA LEU A 45 -15.05 28.03 -9.78
C LEU A 45 -15.88 26.80 -9.37
N ILE A 46 -15.27 25.62 -9.22
CA ILE A 46 -15.99 24.41 -8.78
C ILE A 46 -16.59 24.61 -7.39
N ASP A 47 -15.88 25.23 -6.46
CA ASP A 47 -16.37 25.42 -5.10
C ASP A 47 -17.57 26.38 -5.05
N TYR A 48 -17.51 27.49 -5.79
CA TYR A 48 -18.65 28.40 -5.90
C TYR A 48 -19.84 27.75 -6.62
N LEU A 49 -19.61 26.95 -7.67
CA LEU A 49 -20.68 26.22 -8.34
C LEU A 49 -21.38 25.23 -7.40
N VAL A 50 -20.60 24.51 -6.59
CA VAL A 50 -21.15 23.60 -5.57
C VAL A 50 -21.90 24.38 -4.50
N ALA A 51 -21.38 25.50 -4.02
CA ALA A 51 -22.07 26.34 -3.05
C ALA A 51 -23.42 26.83 -3.60
N TYR A 52 -23.46 27.26 -4.86
CA TYR A 52 -24.69 27.65 -5.55
C TYR A 52 -25.68 26.49 -5.69
N ASP A 53 -25.22 25.31 -6.11
CA ASP A 53 -26.06 24.12 -6.23
C ASP A 53 -26.63 23.68 -4.87
N LEU A 54 -25.83 23.75 -3.80
CA LEU A 54 -26.28 23.49 -2.43
C LEU A 54 -27.34 24.49 -1.95
N LEU A 55 -27.22 25.78 -2.30
CA LEU A 55 -28.26 26.78 -2.00
C LEU A 55 -29.57 26.46 -2.73
N ARG A 56 -29.51 26.09 -4.02
CA ARG A 56 -30.69 25.62 -4.77
C ARG A 56 -31.30 24.38 -4.11
N GLY A 57 -30.47 23.40 -3.73
CA GLY A 57 -30.89 22.19 -3.02
C GLY A 57 -31.47 22.47 -1.63
N ALA A 58 -31.07 23.57 -0.99
CA ALA A 58 -31.62 24.07 0.26
C ALA A 58 -32.95 24.83 0.08
N GLY A 59 -33.44 24.99 -1.15
CA GLY A 59 -34.72 25.61 -1.47
C GLY A 59 -34.67 27.12 -1.73
N GLU A 60 -33.48 27.72 -1.90
CA GLU A 60 -33.37 29.11 -2.32
C GLU A 60 -33.87 29.27 -3.76
N SER A 61 -34.67 30.31 -4.03
CA SER A 61 -35.32 30.50 -5.33
C SER A 61 -34.34 31.02 -6.39
N ALA A 62 -34.64 30.73 -7.66
CA ALA A 62 -33.85 31.24 -8.79
C ALA A 62 -33.74 32.77 -8.79
N ASP A 63 -34.83 33.48 -8.46
CA ASP A 63 -34.84 34.95 -8.36
C ASP A 63 -33.86 35.45 -7.29
N LEU A 64 -33.81 34.78 -6.13
CA LEU A 64 -32.89 35.15 -5.05
C LEU A 64 -31.43 34.89 -5.38
N LEU A 65 -31.16 33.94 -6.28
CA LEU A 65 -29.81 33.56 -6.68
C LEU A 65 -29.39 34.11 -8.05
N GLN A 66 -30.22 34.96 -8.69
CA GLN A 66 -29.98 35.46 -10.04
C GLN A 66 -28.61 36.15 -10.19
N ALA A 67 -28.25 37.00 -9.23
CA ALA A 67 -26.97 37.71 -9.23
C ALA A 67 -25.78 36.75 -9.06
N SER A 68 -25.90 35.77 -8.16
CA SER A 68 -24.90 34.71 -7.97
C SER A 68 -24.72 33.88 -9.26
N SER A 69 -25.82 33.47 -9.90
CA SER A 69 -25.78 32.72 -11.16
C SER A 69 -25.14 33.53 -12.29
N ALA A 70 -25.43 34.82 -12.40
CA ALA A 70 -24.85 35.69 -13.41
C ALA A 70 -23.33 35.84 -13.23
N LYS A 71 -22.85 35.97 -11.99
CA LYS A 71 -21.42 36.01 -11.66
C LYS A 71 -20.69 34.71 -12.01
N LEU A 72 -21.29 33.57 -11.67
CA LEU A 72 -20.77 32.25 -12.01
C LEU A 72 -20.72 32.03 -13.53
N GLN A 73 -21.78 32.41 -14.25
CA GLN A 73 -21.83 32.34 -15.71
C GLN A 73 -20.74 33.23 -16.34
N GLN A 74 -20.52 34.44 -15.82
CA GLN A 74 -19.45 35.32 -16.25
C GLN A 74 -18.07 34.69 -16.01
N PHE A 75 -17.84 34.08 -14.84
CA PHE A 75 -16.57 33.45 -14.50
C PHE A 75 -16.29 32.25 -15.43
N ALA A 76 -17.24 31.33 -15.57
CA ALA A 76 -17.13 30.20 -16.51
C ALA A 76 -16.90 30.68 -17.95
N GLY A 77 -17.59 31.76 -18.36
CA GLY A 77 -17.42 32.33 -19.69
C GLY A 77 -16.06 32.97 -19.93
N ASN A 78 -15.50 33.67 -18.95
CA ASN A 78 -14.14 34.21 -19.02
C ASN A 78 -13.10 33.08 -19.08
N LEU A 79 -13.28 32.01 -18.31
CA LEU A 79 -12.40 30.84 -18.35
C LEU A 79 -12.47 30.13 -19.70
N TYR A 80 -13.67 29.97 -20.26
CA TYR A 80 -13.85 29.43 -21.60
C TYR A 80 -13.19 30.32 -22.66
N LEU A 81 -13.42 31.63 -22.60
CA LEU A 81 -12.84 32.59 -23.54
C LEU A 81 -11.31 32.50 -23.53
N GLU A 82 -10.67 32.66 -22.38
CA GLU A 82 -9.20 32.70 -22.31
C GLU A 82 -8.56 31.35 -22.63
N SER A 83 -9.19 30.22 -22.31
CA SER A 83 -8.68 28.88 -22.68
C SER A 83 -8.78 28.57 -24.18
N ASN A 84 -9.64 29.28 -24.91
CA ASN A 84 -9.85 29.10 -26.35
C ASN A 84 -9.27 30.23 -27.21
N LYS A 85 -8.90 31.34 -26.59
CA LYS A 85 -8.33 32.49 -27.26
C LYS A 85 -6.92 32.16 -27.77
N PRO A 86 -6.64 32.32 -29.07
CA PRO A 86 -5.32 32.05 -29.60
C PRO A 86 -4.33 33.15 -29.20
N PHE A 87 -3.13 32.74 -28.80
CA PHE A 87 -1.95 33.61 -28.69
C PHE A 87 -0.90 33.11 -29.68
N LEU A 88 -0.47 33.97 -30.60
CA LEU A 88 0.44 33.61 -31.70
C LEU A 88 0.01 32.34 -32.48
N GLY A 89 -1.30 32.14 -32.65
CA GLY A 89 -1.88 31.01 -33.39
C GLY A 89 -2.03 29.70 -32.60
N VAL A 90 -1.76 29.70 -31.30
CA VAL A 90 -1.86 28.54 -30.41
C VAL A 90 -2.84 28.81 -29.27
N THR A 91 -3.66 27.83 -28.93
CA THR A 91 -4.60 27.88 -27.79
C THR A 91 -4.09 27.03 -26.63
N PHE A 92 -4.59 27.29 -25.42
CA PHE A 92 -4.23 26.54 -24.21
C PHE A 92 -4.42 25.03 -24.41
N TYR A 93 -5.62 24.59 -24.81
CA TYR A 93 -5.91 23.16 -25.00
C TYR A 93 -5.19 22.54 -26.19
N ARG A 94 -4.57 23.32 -27.08
CA ARG A 94 -3.68 22.80 -28.13
C ARG A 94 -2.27 22.56 -27.61
N GLN A 95 -1.77 23.42 -26.71
CA GLN A 95 -0.40 23.35 -26.19
C GLN A 95 -0.26 22.49 -24.94
N VAL A 96 -1.22 22.58 -24.01
CA VAL A 96 -1.14 21.96 -22.69
C VAL A 96 -1.84 20.60 -22.71
N LYS A 97 -1.17 19.56 -22.22
CA LYS A 97 -1.63 18.15 -22.23
C LYS A 97 -1.38 17.45 -20.89
N ASN A 98 -1.63 18.16 -19.79
CA ASN A 98 -1.33 17.71 -18.44
C ASN A 98 -2.47 17.99 -17.46
N ASN A 99 -2.20 17.86 -16.16
CA ASN A 99 -3.16 18.12 -15.09
C ASN A 99 -3.88 19.48 -15.21
N HIS A 100 -3.22 20.57 -15.63
CA HIS A 100 -3.85 21.89 -15.77
C HIS A 100 -4.98 21.88 -16.80
N ALA A 101 -4.78 21.20 -17.94
CA ALA A 101 -5.80 21.08 -18.97
C ALA A 101 -7.02 20.28 -18.48
N LEU A 102 -6.78 19.20 -17.73
CA LEU A 102 -7.85 18.39 -17.12
C LEU A 102 -8.64 19.18 -16.07
N MET A 103 -7.96 19.90 -15.19
CA MET A 103 -8.58 20.69 -14.13
C MET A 103 -9.45 21.82 -14.68
N THR A 104 -8.96 22.51 -15.73
CA THR A 104 -9.67 23.60 -16.39
C THR A 104 -10.89 23.07 -17.14
N ALA A 105 -10.74 21.97 -17.88
CA ALA A 105 -11.83 21.33 -18.61
C ALA A 105 -12.92 20.82 -17.65
N ALA A 106 -12.54 20.18 -16.54
CA ALA A 106 -13.49 19.70 -15.54
C ALA A 106 -14.27 20.83 -14.86
N ALA A 107 -13.65 21.99 -14.61
CA ALA A 107 -14.33 23.16 -14.06
C ALA A 107 -15.40 23.72 -15.02
N LEU A 108 -15.09 23.81 -16.32
CA LEU A 108 -16.06 24.18 -17.35
C LEU A 108 -17.19 23.14 -17.48
N GLY A 109 -16.86 21.85 -17.40
CA GLY A 109 -17.85 20.77 -17.39
C GLY A 109 -18.80 20.87 -16.20
N MET A 110 -18.26 21.12 -15.00
CA MET A 110 -19.05 21.34 -13.79
C MET A 110 -19.96 22.57 -13.94
N ALA A 111 -19.46 23.67 -14.51
CA ALA A 111 -20.26 24.86 -14.78
C ALA A 111 -21.43 24.56 -15.72
N ALA A 112 -21.19 23.75 -16.76
CA ALA A 112 -22.23 23.36 -17.71
C ALA A 112 -23.34 22.51 -17.08
N VAL A 113 -23.00 21.64 -16.13
CA VAL A 113 -23.97 20.81 -15.40
C VAL A 113 -24.78 21.67 -14.43
N VAL A 114 -24.11 22.48 -13.62
CA VAL A 114 -24.76 23.28 -12.56
C VAL A 114 -25.60 24.43 -13.11
N LEU A 115 -25.12 25.08 -14.18
CA LEU A 115 -25.78 26.20 -14.85
C LEU A 115 -26.45 25.75 -16.15
N ASN A 116 -26.96 24.52 -16.22
CA ASN A 116 -27.52 23.95 -17.44
C ASN A 116 -28.75 24.72 -17.99
N ASP A 117 -29.38 25.54 -17.14
CA ASP A 117 -30.50 26.44 -17.45
C ASP A 117 -30.07 27.86 -17.83
N ALA A 118 -28.79 28.19 -17.76
CA ALA A 118 -28.27 29.51 -18.15
C ALA A 118 -28.36 29.72 -19.66
N SER A 119 -28.77 30.92 -20.07
CA SER A 119 -28.88 31.32 -21.47
C SER A 119 -28.10 32.60 -21.73
N SER A 120 -27.47 32.70 -22.91
CA SER A 120 -26.77 33.91 -23.37
C SER A 120 -26.62 33.89 -24.88
N SER A 121 -26.68 35.06 -25.52
CA SER A 121 -26.30 35.22 -26.93
C SER A 121 -24.77 35.18 -27.12
N ASP A 122 -24.00 35.41 -26.07
CA ASP A 122 -22.54 35.25 -26.08
C ASP A 122 -22.18 33.76 -25.99
N ILE A 123 -21.58 33.23 -27.06
CA ILE A 123 -21.17 31.83 -27.16
C ILE A 123 -20.21 31.41 -26.04
N ASN A 124 -19.43 32.37 -25.51
CA ASN A 124 -18.51 32.10 -24.41
C ASN A 124 -19.27 31.83 -23.12
N GLN A 125 -20.50 32.29 -22.98
CA GLN A 125 -21.33 32.16 -21.78
C GLN A 125 -22.43 31.11 -21.91
N GLN A 126 -22.25 30.13 -22.80
CA GLN A 126 -23.22 29.06 -23.04
C GLN A 126 -22.77 27.73 -22.42
N PRO A 127 -23.62 27.06 -21.62
CA PRO A 127 -23.34 25.73 -21.07
C PRO A 127 -22.96 24.68 -22.12
N THR A 128 -23.57 24.75 -23.31
CA THR A 128 -23.28 23.85 -24.43
C THR A 128 -21.84 24.01 -24.96
N SER A 129 -21.31 25.23 -25.00
CA SER A 129 -19.90 25.48 -25.35
C SER A 129 -18.95 24.88 -24.32
N TRP A 130 -19.27 25.07 -23.04
CA TRP A 130 -18.45 24.60 -21.93
C TRP A 130 -18.39 23.07 -21.84
N ILE A 131 -19.53 22.37 -21.94
CA ILE A 131 -19.54 20.90 -21.87
C ILE A 131 -18.83 20.26 -23.07
N ASN A 132 -18.96 20.87 -24.25
CA ASN A 132 -18.29 20.40 -25.46
C ASN A 132 -16.78 20.44 -25.33
N VAL A 133 -16.20 21.56 -24.89
CA VAL A 133 -14.75 21.65 -24.69
C VAL A 133 -14.29 20.77 -23.53
N ALA A 134 -15.08 20.68 -22.46
CA ALA A 134 -14.76 19.87 -21.28
C ALA A 134 -14.60 18.39 -21.64
N MET A 135 -15.65 17.81 -22.23
CA MET A 135 -15.68 16.40 -22.59
C MET A 135 -14.65 16.04 -23.66
N TYR A 136 -14.54 16.87 -24.70
CA TYR A 136 -13.52 16.67 -25.74
C TYR A 136 -12.10 16.69 -25.16
N THR A 137 -11.80 17.70 -24.33
CA THR A 137 -10.44 17.87 -23.78
C THR A 137 -10.07 16.75 -22.84
N ILE A 138 -10.96 16.36 -21.93
CA ILE A 138 -10.70 15.27 -20.97
C ILE A 138 -10.44 13.96 -21.73
N ASP A 139 -11.28 13.63 -22.74
CA ASP A 139 -11.05 12.45 -23.57
C ASP A 139 -9.74 12.54 -24.36
N ASN A 140 -9.42 13.72 -24.90
CA ASN A 140 -8.20 13.92 -25.67
C ASN A 140 -6.94 13.76 -24.80
N VAL A 141 -6.87 14.48 -23.69
CA VAL A 141 -5.69 14.54 -22.82
C VAL A 141 -5.45 13.21 -22.11
N LEU A 142 -6.49 12.47 -21.75
CA LEU A 142 -6.29 11.16 -21.12
C LEU A 142 -6.02 10.05 -22.15
N TRP A 143 -6.68 10.06 -23.31
CA TRP A 143 -6.79 8.83 -24.13
C TRP A 143 -6.32 8.93 -25.58
N GLN A 144 -6.41 10.11 -26.21
CA GLN A 144 -6.27 10.20 -27.67
C GLN A 144 -4.99 10.90 -28.13
N ASP A 145 -4.52 11.90 -27.37
CA ASP A 145 -3.39 12.73 -27.77
C ASP A 145 -2.07 11.92 -27.82
N ALA A 146 -1.09 12.40 -28.59
CA ALA A 146 0.25 11.84 -28.55
C ALA A 146 0.91 12.08 -27.17
N GLY A 147 0.71 13.27 -26.60
CA GLY A 147 1.16 13.65 -25.25
C GLY A 147 0.15 13.30 -24.15
N ARG A 148 -0.66 12.25 -24.35
CA ARG A 148 -1.72 11.87 -23.40
C ARG A 148 -1.18 11.39 -22.06
N GLN A 149 -1.97 11.56 -21.02
CA GLN A 149 -1.61 11.28 -19.63
C GLN A 149 -1.85 9.81 -19.21
N SER A 150 -2.60 9.04 -20.00
CA SER A 150 -2.85 7.61 -19.71
C SER A 150 -3.16 6.83 -20.99
N ASP A 151 -3.62 5.59 -20.87
CA ASP A 151 -3.94 4.72 -21.99
C ASP A 151 -5.31 4.05 -21.80
N ALA A 152 -6.15 4.10 -22.84
CA ALA A 152 -7.50 3.56 -22.76
C ALA A 152 -7.55 2.03 -22.78
N GLN A 153 -6.50 1.35 -23.27
CA GLN A 153 -6.48 -0.10 -23.48
C GLN A 153 -5.86 -0.84 -22.31
N SER A 154 -4.95 -0.22 -21.57
CA SER A 154 -4.18 -0.87 -20.50
C SER A 154 -4.20 -0.11 -19.18
N ILE A 155 -3.74 -0.76 -18.10
CA ILE A 155 -3.54 -0.11 -16.80
C ILE A 155 -2.16 0.59 -16.86
N ALA A 156 -2.11 1.74 -17.53
CA ALA A 156 -0.87 2.50 -17.77
C ALA A 156 -0.54 3.52 -16.67
N GLY A 157 -1.43 3.68 -15.69
CA GLY A 157 -1.31 4.71 -14.67
C GLY A 157 -1.47 6.12 -15.23
N TYR A 158 -0.86 7.10 -14.58
CA TYR A 158 -0.92 8.51 -14.95
C TYR A 158 0.49 9.06 -15.13
N ALA A 159 0.73 9.75 -16.26
CA ALA A 159 2.06 10.15 -16.70
C ALA A 159 2.85 10.96 -15.66
N GLU A 160 2.23 11.93 -14.99
CA GLU A 160 2.90 12.78 -14.00
C GLU A 160 2.99 12.13 -12.60
N GLY A 161 2.63 10.84 -12.46
CA GLY A 161 2.73 10.08 -11.22
C GLY A 161 1.50 10.18 -10.29
N PRO A 162 1.54 9.47 -9.14
CA PRO A 162 0.43 9.35 -8.20
C PRO A 162 -0.14 10.67 -7.68
N TYR A 163 0.73 11.62 -7.29
CA TYR A 163 0.27 12.90 -6.75
C TYR A 163 -0.43 13.75 -7.81
N TYR A 164 0.14 13.89 -9.01
CA TYR A 164 -0.47 14.71 -10.06
C TYR A 164 -1.73 14.06 -10.64
N PHE A 165 -1.87 12.73 -10.58
CA PHE A 165 -3.15 12.07 -10.78
C PHE A 165 -4.19 12.56 -9.78
N LYS A 166 -3.89 12.52 -8.47
CA LYS A 166 -4.76 13.10 -7.43
C LYS A 166 -5.08 14.54 -7.77
N TYR A 167 -4.06 15.34 -8.04
CA TYR A 167 -4.18 16.79 -8.27
C TYR A 167 -5.14 17.12 -9.43
N ALA A 168 -5.00 16.45 -10.57
CA ALA A 168 -5.93 16.59 -11.69
C ALA A 168 -7.36 16.16 -11.32
N PHE A 169 -7.48 15.04 -10.59
CA PHE A 169 -8.75 14.41 -10.26
C PHE A 169 -9.50 15.08 -9.11
N LEU A 170 -8.86 16.01 -8.39
CA LEU A 170 -9.55 16.95 -7.50
C LEU A 170 -10.68 17.69 -8.24
N ASN A 171 -10.47 18.06 -9.50
CA ASN A 171 -11.52 18.72 -10.30
C ASN A 171 -12.36 17.71 -11.10
N CYS A 172 -11.74 16.66 -11.64
CA CYS A 172 -12.44 15.68 -12.47
C CYS A 172 -13.48 14.86 -11.69
N LEU A 173 -13.17 14.38 -10.48
CA LEU A 173 -14.08 13.50 -9.74
C LEU A 173 -15.40 14.19 -9.34
N PRO A 174 -15.40 15.44 -8.82
CA PRO A 174 -16.65 16.17 -8.60
C PRO A 174 -17.47 16.34 -9.87
N PHE A 175 -16.83 16.71 -10.99
CA PHE A 175 -17.51 16.85 -12.28
C PHE A 175 -18.11 15.52 -12.75
N PHE A 176 -17.35 14.43 -12.69
CA PHE A 176 -17.83 13.10 -13.08
C PHE A 176 -19.01 12.67 -12.22
N ARG A 177 -18.92 12.87 -10.90
CA ARG A 177 -20.02 12.59 -9.99
C ARG A 177 -21.27 13.41 -10.32
N ALA A 178 -21.13 14.69 -10.64
CA ALA A 178 -22.24 15.53 -11.07
C ALA A 178 -22.86 15.04 -12.39
N MET A 179 -22.02 14.67 -13.37
CA MET A 179 -22.45 14.06 -14.63
C MET A 179 -23.22 12.74 -14.42
N GLY A 180 -22.79 11.90 -13.48
CA GLY A 180 -23.49 10.65 -13.13
C GLY A 180 -24.88 10.85 -12.53
N HIS A 181 -25.14 12.02 -11.92
CA HIS A 181 -26.48 12.41 -11.44
C HIS A 181 -27.30 13.14 -12.51
N PHE A 182 -26.63 13.83 -13.43
CA PHE A 182 -27.28 14.66 -14.45
C PHE A 182 -27.68 13.86 -15.70
N LEU A 183 -26.85 12.92 -16.14
CA LEU A 183 -27.06 12.11 -17.34
C LEU A 183 -26.99 10.61 -17.02
N PRO A 184 -27.69 9.76 -17.77
CA PRO A 184 -27.60 8.32 -17.60
C PRO A 184 -26.23 7.78 -18.08
N ASP A 185 -26.06 6.46 -17.96
CA ASP A 185 -24.97 5.71 -18.60
C ASP A 185 -25.20 5.65 -20.12
N ASP A 186 -24.91 6.76 -20.79
CA ASP A 186 -25.00 6.89 -22.25
C ASP A 186 -23.73 7.51 -22.84
N SER A 187 -23.62 7.44 -24.17
CA SER A 187 -22.62 8.15 -24.94
C SER A 187 -23.26 9.26 -25.75
N ARG A 188 -22.61 10.41 -25.81
CA ARG A 188 -23.09 11.60 -26.52
C ARG A 188 -22.02 12.18 -27.42
N ILE A 189 -22.48 12.92 -28.43
CA ILE A 189 -21.60 13.64 -29.34
C ILE A 189 -21.21 14.97 -28.71
N TYR A 190 -19.91 15.20 -28.57
CA TYR A 190 -19.33 16.47 -28.16
C TYR A 190 -18.46 17.02 -29.28
N THR A 191 -18.62 18.31 -29.59
CA THR A 191 -17.97 18.95 -30.74
C THR A 191 -17.06 20.09 -30.28
N TYR A 192 -15.78 20.00 -30.59
CA TYR A 192 -14.79 21.04 -30.32
C TYR A 192 -14.06 21.45 -31.59
N GLY A 193 -14.15 22.73 -31.95
CA GLY A 193 -13.76 23.20 -33.28
C GLY A 193 -14.54 22.46 -34.36
N ASN A 194 -13.83 21.82 -35.30
CA ASN A 194 -14.44 21.05 -36.39
C ASN A 194 -14.46 19.53 -36.11
N ILE A 195 -14.12 19.11 -34.89
CA ILE A 195 -13.99 17.68 -34.53
C ILE A 195 -15.13 17.31 -33.60
N SER A 196 -15.86 16.25 -33.95
CA SER A 196 -16.91 15.66 -33.10
C SER A 196 -16.49 14.27 -32.64
N ARG A 197 -16.75 13.95 -31.37
CA ARG A 197 -16.47 12.63 -30.79
C ARG A 197 -17.67 12.13 -30.00
N THR A 198 -17.93 10.83 -30.11
CA THR A 198 -18.87 10.13 -29.24
C THR A 198 -18.14 9.72 -27.96
N ILE A 199 -18.51 10.30 -26.83
CA ILE A 199 -17.84 10.11 -25.54
C ILE A 199 -18.86 9.61 -24.51
N GLN A 200 -18.53 8.54 -23.79
CA GLN A 200 -19.34 7.99 -22.70
C GLN A 200 -19.31 8.93 -21.49
N ASN A 201 -20.41 8.96 -20.73
CA ASN A 201 -20.45 9.61 -19.43
C ASN A 201 -19.31 9.08 -18.53
N PRO A 202 -18.38 9.95 -18.07
CA PRO A 202 -17.14 9.53 -17.40
C PRO A 202 -17.38 8.87 -16.04
N TYR A 203 -18.55 9.05 -15.44
CA TYR A 203 -18.93 8.36 -14.20
C TYR A 203 -19.10 6.85 -14.39
N PHE A 204 -19.56 6.43 -15.57
CA PHE A 204 -19.86 5.04 -15.91
C PHE A 204 -18.80 4.39 -16.82
N ASP A 205 -17.88 5.19 -17.37
CA ASP A 205 -16.87 4.72 -18.32
C ASP A 205 -15.75 3.92 -17.62
N SER A 206 -15.61 2.66 -18.04
CA SER A 206 -14.63 1.70 -17.51
C SER A 206 -13.16 2.08 -17.74
N ARG A 207 -12.85 3.02 -18.64
CA ARG A 207 -11.49 3.54 -18.83
C ARG A 207 -10.98 4.21 -17.56
N TYR A 208 -11.83 4.92 -16.83
CA TYR A 208 -11.47 5.55 -15.56
C TYR A 208 -11.27 4.52 -14.44
N ASP A 209 -11.99 3.39 -14.48
CA ASP A 209 -11.80 2.29 -13.54
C ASP A 209 -10.38 1.68 -13.62
N LYS A 210 -9.70 1.77 -14.77
CA LYS A 210 -8.30 1.36 -14.91
C LYS A 210 -7.36 2.29 -14.12
N LEU A 211 -7.61 3.60 -14.12
CA LEU A 211 -6.86 4.56 -13.31
C LEU A 211 -7.11 4.35 -11.81
N TYR A 212 -8.37 4.14 -11.42
CA TYR A 212 -8.71 3.87 -10.02
C TYR A 212 -8.15 2.53 -9.54
N HIS A 213 -8.15 1.51 -10.41
CA HIS A 213 -7.54 0.23 -10.13
C HIS A 213 -6.02 0.34 -9.99
N TRP A 214 -5.35 1.08 -10.88
CA TRP A 214 -3.91 1.35 -10.77
C TRP A 214 -3.55 1.97 -9.41
N ILE A 215 -4.11 3.15 -9.12
CA ILE A 215 -3.72 3.91 -7.93
C ILE A 215 -3.99 3.12 -6.65
N THR A 216 -5.10 2.38 -6.58
CA THR A 216 -5.46 1.59 -5.39
C THR A 216 -4.69 0.28 -5.24
N SER A 217 -4.11 -0.23 -6.33
CA SER A 217 -3.26 -1.44 -6.30
C SER A 217 -1.85 -1.13 -5.80
N ILE A 218 -1.37 0.09 -6.03
CA ILE A 218 -0.01 0.50 -5.65
C ILE A 218 0.10 1.11 -4.26
N LEU A 219 -1.01 1.43 -3.58
CA LEU A 219 -0.96 2.04 -2.25
C LEU A 219 -0.14 1.20 -1.27
N MET A 220 0.62 1.91 -0.44
CA MET A 220 1.25 1.34 0.74
C MET A 220 0.16 0.79 1.69
N PRO A 221 0.49 -0.17 2.56
CA PRO A 221 -0.46 -0.81 3.48
C PRO A 221 -1.28 0.16 4.34
N ASP A 222 -0.74 1.33 4.67
CA ASP A 222 -1.40 2.37 5.46
C ASP A 222 -2.32 3.30 4.65
N GLY A 223 -2.44 3.06 3.33
CA GLY A 223 -3.32 3.80 2.42
C GLY A 223 -2.66 5.00 1.73
N ARG A 224 -1.39 5.30 2.03
CA ARG A 224 -0.63 6.34 1.34
C ARG A 224 -0.16 5.91 -0.05
N PHE A 225 0.13 6.91 -0.88
CA PHE A 225 0.88 6.72 -2.11
C PHE A 225 2.31 6.28 -1.79
N PRO A 226 2.89 5.35 -2.56
CA PRO A 226 4.35 5.31 -2.68
C PRO A 226 4.80 6.64 -3.31
N ALA A 227 5.87 7.24 -2.78
CA ALA A 227 6.41 8.50 -3.28
C ALA A 227 7.18 8.30 -4.59
N LEU A 228 6.48 7.88 -5.63
CA LEU A 228 7.05 7.70 -6.97
C LEU A 228 6.94 9.01 -7.74
N GLU A 229 7.96 9.31 -8.56
CA GLU A 229 8.02 10.56 -9.31
C GLU A 229 7.86 11.79 -8.39
N ASP A 230 7.31 12.89 -8.91
CA ASP A 230 6.93 14.06 -8.11
C ASP A 230 5.70 13.80 -7.20
N SER A 231 5.81 12.84 -6.28
CA SER A 231 4.79 12.52 -5.28
C SER A 231 5.27 12.71 -3.84
N TYR A 232 4.42 13.31 -3.03
CA TYR A 232 4.69 13.48 -1.60
C TYR A 232 4.54 12.16 -0.85
N ILE A 233 5.46 11.94 0.09
CA ILE A 233 5.52 10.78 1.01
C ILE A 233 4.37 10.69 2.03
N ASP A 234 3.62 11.77 2.25
CA ASP A 234 2.57 11.88 3.27
C ASP A 234 1.16 12.12 2.68
N MET A 235 0.92 11.58 1.49
CA MET A 235 -0.33 11.75 0.76
C MET A 235 -1.07 10.44 0.50
N GLY A 236 -2.39 10.53 0.43
CA GLY A 236 -3.30 9.50 -0.08
C GLY A 236 -4.47 10.13 -0.83
N MET A 237 -5.46 9.31 -1.22
CA MET A 237 -6.58 9.74 -2.08
C MET A 237 -7.97 9.34 -1.53
N PRO A 238 -8.44 9.94 -0.42
CA PRO A 238 -9.81 9.72 0.06
C PRO A 238 -10.87 10.15 -0.98
N GLU A 239 -10.52 11.03 -1.92
CA GLU A 239 -11.39 11.56 -2.97
C GLU A 239 -11.96 10.49 -3.90
N LEU A 240 -11.34 9.29 -3.97
CA LEU A 240 -11.91 8.16 -4.69
C LEU A 240 -13.31 7.76 -4.20
N ALA A 241 -13.74 8.20 -3.01
CA ALA A 241 -15.12 8.07 -2.57
C ALA A 241 -16.14 8.75 -3.50
N LEU A 242 -15.74 9.79 -4.24
CA LEU A 242 -16.58 10.46 -5.24
C LEU A 242 -16.92 9.58 -6.44
N THR A 243 -16.19 8.49 -6.66
CA THR A 243 -16.58 7.46 -7.64
C THR A 243 -17.89 6.76 -7.28
N GLY A 244 -18.29 6.79 -5.99
CA GLY A 244 -19.41 6.02 -5.47
C GLY A 244 -19.16 4.50 -5.43
N LYS A 245 -17.96 4.04 -5.77
CA LYS A 245 -17.60 2.62 -5.88
C LYS A 245 -16.78 2.22 -4.66
N ALA A 246 -17.40 1.47 -3.74
CA ALA A 246 -16.78 1.04 -2.48
C ALA A 246 -15.43 0.29 -2.66
N GLN A 247 -15.22 -0.34 -3.82
CA GLN A 247 -13.98 -1.04 -4.16
C GLN A 247 -12.76 -0.14 -4.38
N TYR A 248 -12.95 1.18 -4.56
CA TYR A 248 -11.84 2.13 -4.68
C TYR A 248 -11.65 3.00 -3.44
N VAL A 249 -12.54 2.90 -2.45
CA VAL A 249 -12.39 3.61 -1.17
C VAL A 249 -11.34 2.90 -0.32
N ARG A 250 -10.36 3.66 0.19
CA ARG A 250 -9.27 3.13 1.02
C ARG A 250 -9.14 3.97 2.29
N PRO A 251 -9.23 3.36 3.48
CA PRO A 251 -8.99 4.09 4.72
C PRO A 251 -7.49 4.39 4.86
N LEU A 252 -7.18 5.50 5.53
CA LEU A 252 -5.82 5.83 5.94
C LEU A 252 -5.60 5.31 7.37
N ALA A 253 -4.61 4.43 7.55
CA ALA A 253 -4.32 3.79 8.84
C ALA A 253 -3.23 4.57 9.61
N LEU A 254 -3.61 5.73 10.16
CA LEU A 254 -2.65 6.71 10.69
C LEU A 254 -2.30 6.54 12.18
N THR A 255 -2.89 5.57 12.87
CA THR A 255 -2.88 5.47 14.34
C THR A 255 -1.53 5.10 14.97
N LYS A 256 -0.53 4.69 14.18
CA LYS A 256 0.82 4.37 14.64
C LYS A 256 1.84 5.51 14.44
N LEU A 257 1.39 6.67 13.97
CA LEU A 257 2.25 7.80 13.63
C LEU A 257 2.19 8.86 14.75
N ASP A 258 3.35 9.39 15.15
CA ASP A 258 3.45 10.53 16.07
C ASP A 258 2.97 11.83 15.38
N GLY A 259 2.53 12.83 16.16
CA GLY A 259 2.03 14.12 15.67
C GLY A 259 3.06 15.00 14.96
N ARG A 260 4.36 14.63 14.97
CA ARG A 260 5.44 15.27 14.17
C ARG A 260 5.82 14.48 12.92
N GLN A 261 5.22 13.31 12.69
CA GLN A 261 5.59 12.41 11.61
C GLN A 261 4.49 12.31 10.55
N MET A 262 4.92 11.97 9.33
CA MET A 262 4.15 11.83 8.09
C MET A 262 2.63 11.68 8.31
N ASN A 263 1.84 12.57 7.68
CA ASN A 263 0.36 12.63 7.73
C ASN A 263 -0.27 13.40 8.89
N SER A 264 0.14 14.65 9.12
CA SER A 264 -0.80 15.55 9.79
C SER A 264 -2.06 15.71 8.92
N LEU A 265 -3.24 15.80 9.54
CA LEU A 265 -4.46 16.18 8.83
C LEU A 265 -4.21 17.45 7.99
N THR A 266 -3.41 18.40 8.51
CA THR A 266 -2.96 19.60 7.79
C THR A 266 -2.24 19.31 6.47
N ALA A 267 -1.42 18.25 6.38
CA ALA A 267 -0.77 17.87 5.13
C ALA A 267 -1.77 17.34 4.10
N GLN A 268 -2.74 16.53 4.52
CA GLN A 268 -3.83 16.04 3.66
C GLN A 268 -4.75 17.19 3.22
N LEU A 269 -5.02 18.11 4.14
CA LEU A 269 -5.78 19.34 3.94
C LEU A 269 -5.02 20.40 3.13
N ARG A 270 -3.73 20.23 2.81
CA ARG A 270 -2.96 21.21 2.02
C ARG A 270 -3.60 21.47 0.66
N ASP A 271 -4.27 20.46 0.08
CA ASP A 271 -4.92 20.58 -1.23
C ASP A 271 -6.43 20.92 -1.11
N LEU A 272 -6.89 21.47 0.04
CA LEU A 272 -8.28 21.84 0.40
C LEU A 272 -9.00 22.78 -0.58
N PRO A 273 -9.72 22.25 -1.59
CA PRO A 273 -11.17 22.40 -1.55
C PRO A 273 -12.02 21.16 -1.89
N VAL A 274 -11.47 19.97 -2.12
CA VAL A 274 -12.31 18.79 -2.49
C VAL A 274 -12.65 17.90 -1.28
N ASP A 275 -11.93 18.07 -0.18
CA ASP A 275 -11.82 17.04 0.85
C ASP A 275 -13.06 16.94 1.77
N MET A 276 -13.77 18.02 2.11
CA MET A 276 -14.98 17.87 2.97
C MET A 276 -16.09 17.03 2.31
N ARG A 277 -16.22 17.11 0.98
CA ARG A 277 -17.21 16.35 0.20
C ARG A 277 -16.84 14.89 0.12
N ALA A 278 -15.59 14.63 -0.26
CA ALA A 278 -15.01 13.30 -0.30
C ALA A 278 -15.08 12.64 1.07
N ALA A 279 -14.67 13.33 2.14
CA ALA A 279 -14.76 12.85 3.51
C ALA A 279 -16.20 12.56 3.94
N TYR A 280 -17.16 13.45 3.62
CA TYR A 280 -18.57 13.21 3.92
C TYR A 280 -19.11 11.96 3.21
N LEU A 281 -18.83 11.81 1.91
CA LEU A 281 -19.27 10.64 1.14
C LEU A 281 -18.53 9.36 1.56
N ALA A 282 -17.23 9.45 1.81
CA ALA A 282 -16.42 8.34 2.32
C ALA A 282 -16.97 7.84 3.66
N ALA A 283 -17.42 8.75 4.54
CA ALA A 283 -18.04 8.38 5.81
C ALA A 283 -19.37 7.60 5.65
N GLN A 284 -20.02 7.69 4.47
CA GLN A 284 -21.25 6.95 4.15
C GLN A 284 -20.99 5.66 3.36
N LEU A 285 -19.79 5.49 2.79
CA LEU A 285 -19.41 4.29 2.05
C LEU A 285 -18.71 3.31 2.99
N THR A 286 -19.14 2.05 2.96
CA THR A 286 -18.37 0.98 3.60
C THR A 286 -17.33 0.47 2.59
N PRO A 287 -16.01 0.64 2.84
CA PRO A 287 -14.99 0.12 1.93
C PRO A 287 -15.11 -1.40 1.81
N THR A 288 -15.00 -1.94 0.61
CA THR A 288 -14.85 -3.39 0.45
C THR A 288 -13.40 -3.77 0.73
N GLN A 289 -13.19 -4.93 1.36
CA GLN A 289 -11.84 -5.45 1.54
C GLN A 289 -11.18 -5.67 0.17
N PRO A 290 -10.06 -5.00 -0.13
CA PRO A 290 -9.44 -5.11 -1.44
C PRO A 290 -8.80 -6.48 -1.62
N ALA A 291 -8.94 -7.06 -2.81
CA ALA A 291 -8.11 -8.17 -3.24
C ALA A 291 -6.69 -7.62 -3.46
N GLN A 292 -5.80 -7.91 -2.51
CA GLN A 292 -4.40 -7.48 -2.54
C GLN A 292 -3.53 -8.73 -2.72
N PRO A 293 -3.31 -9.19 -3.97
CA PRO A 293 -2.54 -10.40 -4.22
C PRO A 293 -1.09 -10.18 -3.79
N ARG A 294 -0.41 -11.27 -3.43
CA ARG A 294 0.99 -11.21 -2.99
C ARG A 294 1.94 -10.60 -4.00
N LEU A 295 1.61 -10.75 -5.29
CA LEU A 295 2.30 -10.12 -6.39
C LEU A 295 1.29 -9.37 -7.25
N THR A 296 1.52 -8.08 -7.41
CA THR A 296 0.83 -7.23 -8.38
C THR A 296 1.86 -6.77 -9.40
N ALA A 297 1.66 -7.10 -10.66
CA ALA A 297 2.52 -6.66 -11.76
C ALA A 297 1.69 -5.85 -12.77
N LEU A 298 1.99 -4.56 -12.85
CA LEU A 298 1.36 -3.62 -13.79
C LEU A 298 2.45 -3.08 -14.75
N PRO A 299 2.85 -3.85 -15.77
CA PRO A 299 4.00 -3.51 -16.60
C PRO A 299 3.85 -2.21 -17.40
N GLN A 300 2.62 -1.81 -17.76
CA GLN A 300 2.38 -0.57 -18.51
C GLN A 300 2.46 0.69 -17.65
N SER A 301 2.23 0.58 -16.33
CA SER A 301 2.41 1.68 -15.39
C SER A 301 3.74 1.60 -14.63
N GLY A 302 4.45 0.48 -14.76
CA GLY A 302 5.74 0.24 -14.18
C GLY A 302 5.73 -0.19 -12.70
N ASN A 303 4.63 -0.73 -12.20
CA ASN A 303 4.51 -1.05 -10.78
C ASN A 303 4.61 -2.57 -10.54
N LEU A 304 5.69 -3.00 -9.89
CA LEU A 304 5.88 -4.36 -9.39
C LEU A 304 5.81 -4.34 -7.86
N VAL A 305 4.71 -4.83 -7.30
CA VAL A 305 4.41 -4.77 -5.87
C VAL A 305 4.33 -6.16 -5.27
N PHE A 306 5.11 -6.39 -4.22
CA PHE A 306 5.08 -7.58 -3.39
C PHE A 306 4.42 -7.24 -2.05
N ARG A 307 3.46 -8.05 -1.58
CA ARG A 307 2.79 -7.80 -0.29
C ARG A 307 2.40 -9.05 0.47
N SER A 308 2.53 -9.04 1.81
CA SER A 308 2.14 -10.21 2.63
C SER A 308 0.63 -10.31 2.87
N GLY A 309 -0.11 -9.22 2.68
CA GLY A 309 -1.53 -9.19 2.98
C GLY A 309 -2.21 -7.86 2.65
N ALA A 310 -3.46 -7.74 3.11
CA ALA A 310 -4.33 -6.58 2.89
C ALA A 310 -4.46 -5.66 4.12
N ASP A 311 -3.84 -6.02 5.25
CA ASP A 311 -3.88 -5.20 6.47
C ASP A 311 -2.79 -4.11 6.46
N SER A 312 -2.92 -3.13 7.34
CA SER A 312 -2.02 -1.97 7.42
C SER A 312 -0.62 -2.28 7.95
N LEU A 313 -0.38 -3.50 8.42
CA LEU A 313 0.90 -3.97 8.93
C LEU A 313 1.63 -4.87 7.92
N ALA A 314 1.01 -5.14 6.77
CA ALA A 314 1.58 -5.99 5.74
C ALA A 314 2.98 -5.51 5.34
N ASN A 315 3.83 -6.48 5.03
CA ASN A 315 5.09 -6.25 4.32
C ASN A 315 4.74 -5.81 2.90
N TYR A 316 5.45 -4.82 2.41
CA TYR A 316 5.25 -4.21 1.10
C TYR A 316 6.62 -3.81 0.54
N LEU A 317 6.94 -4.34 -0.64
CA LEU A 317 8.06 -3.87 -1.46
C LEU A 317 7.50 -3.45 -2.81
N HIS A 318 7.84 -2.24 -3.25
CA HIS A 318 7.51 -1.74 -4.57
C HIS A 318 8.79 -1.52 -5.35
N VAL A 319 8.98 -2.27 -6.44
CA VAL A 319 10.07 -2.06 -7.39
C VAL A 319 9.51 -1.35 -8.61
N TYR A 320 10.13 -0.23 -8.99
CA TYR A 320 9.58 0.67 -10.00
C TYR A 320 10.22 0.44 -11.37
N GLY A 321 9.48 -0.21 -12.26
CA GLY A 321 9.83 -0.46 -13.65
C GLY A 321 9.21 0.59 -14.58
N LYS A 322 9.66 1.83 -14.46
CA LYS A 322 9.23 2.99 -15.24
C LYS A 322 9.33 2.77 -16.77
N ASN A 323 8.25 2.37 -17.45
CA ASN A 323 8.18 2.32 -18.92
C ASN A 323 6.77 2.59 -19.45
N GLY A 324 6.64 2.70 -20.77
CA GLY A 324 5.36 2.88 -21.46
C GLY A 324 5.02 4.34 -21.71
N LEU A 325 3.86 4.54 -22.34
CA LEU A 325 3.42 5.85 -22.84
C LEU A 325 3.22 6.90 -21.74
N ALA A 326 2.70 6.48 -20.58
CA ALA A 326 2.57 7.36 -19.43
C ALA A 326 3.95 7.90 -19.02
N GLN A 327 4.97 7.05 -19.03
CA GLN A 327 6.31 7.45 -18.64
C GLN A 327 7.00 8.33 -19.67
N THR A 328 6.86 8.06 -20.96
CA THR A 328 7.42 8.96 -21.98
C THR A 328 6.82 10.36 -21.93
N ASN A 329 5.59 10.48 -21.42
CA ASN A 329 4.85 11.74 -21.32
C ASN A 329 4.96 12.41 -19.93
N SER A 330 5.69 11.81 -18.98
CA SER A 330 5.83 12.35 -17.62
C SER A 330 6.58 13.69 -17.58
N GLY A 331 7.43 13.94 -18.58
CA GLY A 331 8.14 15.21 -18.76
C GLY A 331 8.87 15.65 -17.49
N GLY A 332 8.63 16.90 -17.08
CA GLY A 332 9.30 17.55 -15.95
C GLY A 332 8.92 16.99 -14.58
N HIS A 333 8.00 16.03 -14.52
CA HIS A 333 7.62 15.35 -13.28
C HIS A 333 8.34 14.00 -13.10
N SER A 334 9.18 13.60 -14.07
CA SER A 334 10.00 12.40 -13.96
C SER A 334 11.15 12.58 -12.98
N GLN A 335 11.28 11.70 -12.00
CA GLN A 335 12.51 11.58 -11.20
C GLN A 335 13.49 10.58 -11.85
N ALA A 336 14.70 10.48 -11.31
CA ALA A 336 15.74 9.57 -11.78
C ALA A 336 15.70 8.26 -11.00
N ASP A 337 14.56 7.57 -11.03
CA ASP A 337 14.18 6.49 -10.12
C ASP A 337 13.96 5.13 -10.83
N ALA A 338 14.53 4.98 -12.03
CA ALA A 338 14.40 3.78 -12.86
C ALA A 338 14.98 2.53 -12.17
N GLY A 339 14.13 1.56 -11.85
CA GLY A 339 14.53 0.35 -11.12
C GLY A 339 14.68 0.52 -9.61
N SER A 340 14.31 1.70 -9.07
CA SER A 340 14.32 1.97 -7.63
C SER A 340 13.31 1.10 -6.87
N PHE A 341 13.41 1.07 -5.54
CA PHE A 341 12.39 0.44 -4.71
C PHE A 341 12.10 1.19 -3.42
N ILE A 342 10.93 0.91 -2.84
CA ILE A 342 10.48 1.38 -1.53
C ILE A 342 10.03 0.17 -0.71
N LEU A 343 10.30 0.17 0.59
CA LEU A 343 9.89 -0.90 1.51
C LEU A 343 9.11 -0.33 2.69
N HIS A 344 7.91 -0.87 2.93
CA HIS A 344 7.09 -0.60 4.10
C HIS A 344 6.71 -1.91 4.78
N ALA A 345 6.82 -2.00 6.11
CA ALA A 345 6.45 -3.19 6.86
C ALA A 345 6.01 -2.82 8.28
N TYR A 346 5.13 -3.62 8.87
CA TYR A 346 4.65 -3.45 10.26
C TYR A 346 4.03 -2.07 10.58
N GLY A 347 3.57 -1.36 9.55
CA GLY A 347 3.04 0.01 9.67
C GLY A 347 4.10 1.11 9.61
N GLN A 348 5.32 0.80 9.17
CA GLN A 348 6.45 1.73 9.12
C GLN A 348 7.10 1.71 7.73
N LEU A 349 7.41 2.90 7.20
CA LEU A 349 8.27 3.06 6.03
C LEU A 349 9.71 2.78 6.44
N LEU A 350 10.42 1.92 5.71
CA LEU A 350 11.72 1.39 6.08
C LEU A 350 12.81 1.68 5.05
N ALA A 351 12.57 1.37 3.77
CA ALA A 351 13.42 1.84 2.67
C ALA A 351 12.71 3.01 2.00
N LEU A 352 13.38 4.16 1.99
CA LEU A 352 12.84 5.46 1.63
C LEU A 352 12.96 5.73 0.12
N ASP A 353 11.95 6.39 -0.41
CA ASP A 353 12.14 7.31 -1.53
C ASP A 353 12.28 8.73 -0.98
N PRO A 354 13.07 9.63 -1.60
CA PRO A 354 13.32 10.96 -1.07
C PRO A 354 12.09 11.88 -1.14
N GLY A 355 11.06 11.55 -1.92
CA GLY A 355 9.84 12.35 -2.03
C GLY A 355 9.96 13.50 -3.04
N TYR A 356 9.22 14.58 -2.83
CA TYR A 356 9.06 15.62 -3.87
C TYR A 356 9.44 17.04 -3.45
N LEU A 357 9.09 17.49 -2.23
CA LEU A 357 9.23 18.88 -1.75
C LEU A 357 8.34 19.89 -2.48
N SER A 358 8.70 20.26 -3.71
CA SER A 358 7.92 21.15 -4.58
C SER A 358 8.58 21.22 -5.96
N TYR A 359 7.84 21.68 -6.97
CA TYR A 359 8.37 21.77 -8.34
C TYR A 359 9.69 22.52 -8.45
N ASN A 360 9.85 23.65 -7.76
CA ASN A 360 11.08 24.45 -7.78
C ASN A 360 12.24 23.82 -7.00
N ARG A 361 11.96 22.85 -6.14
CA ARG A 361 12.93 22.18 -5.25
C ARG A 361 13.13 20.71 -5.60
N ARG A 362 12.45 20.21 -6.62
CA ARG A 362 12.48 18.80 -7.03
C ARG A 362 13.89 18.28 -7.32
N ALA A 363 14.77 19.14 -7.84
CA ALA A 363 16.15 18.79 -8.13
C ALA A 363 17.01 18.54 -6.86
N GLU A 364 16.53 18.91 -5.67
CA GLU A 364 17.19 18.56 -4.40
C GLU A 364 17.03 17.07 -4.08
N VAL A 365 15.92 16.46 -4.49
CA VAL A 365 15.52 15.09 -4.10
C VAL A 365 15.45 14.11 -5.26
N GLY A 366 15.11 14.53 -6.48
CA GLY A 366 14.82 13.61 -7.58
C GLY A 366 16.03 13.00 -8.32
N ASN A 367 17.27 13.32 -7.94
CA ASN A 367 18.46 12.76 -8.59
C ASN A 367 18.68 11.29 -8.22
N ALA A 368 19.30 10.51 -9.11
CA ALA A 368 19.53 9.08 -8.93
C ALA A 368 20.22 8.71 -7.61
N SER A 369 21.14 9.55 -7.11
CA SER A 369 21.85 9.36 -5.85
C SER A 369 20.98 9.45 -4.58
N ASN A 370 19.69 9.74 -4.73
CA ASN A 370 18.74 9.79 -3.64
C ASN A 370 17.76 8.59 -3.62
N HIS A 371 17.79 7.69 -4.62
CA HIS A 371 16.85 6.57 -4.74
C HIS A 371 17.51 5.22 -4.48
N ASN A 372 16.74 4.20 -4.05
CA ASN A 372 17.26 2.84 -3.85
C ASN A 372 17.53 2.09 -5.17
N MET A 373 18.58 2.46 -5.89
CA MET A 373 18.95 1.93 -7.21
C MET A 373 20.46 1.64 -7.31
N LEU A 374 20.97 1.30 -8.50
CA LEU A 374 22.41 1.21 -8.74
C LEU A 374 22.91 2.48 -9.41
N LEU A 375 24.07 2.97 -8.99
CA LEU A 375 24.80 4.01 -9.70
C LEU A 375 25.91 3.39 -10.56
N VAL A 376 26.23 4.05 -11.66
CA VAL A 376 27.38 3.77 -12.53
C VAL A 376 28.31 4.97 -12.44
N ASP A 377 29.52 4.74 -11.94
CA ASP A 377 30.54 5.76 -11.66
C ASP A 377 29.99 6.91 -10.81
N GLY A 378 29.17 6.58 -9.80
CA GLY A 378 28.55 7.54 -8.89
C GLY A 378 27.38 8.34 -9.48
N THR A 379 26.91 7.99 -10.68
CA THR A 379 25.79 8.67 -11.36
C THR A 379 24.70 7.70 -11.82
N GLY A 380 23.52 8.21 -12.15
CA GLY A 380 22.42 7.44 -12.75
C GLY A 380 21.77 8.22 -13.90
N PRO A 381 20.53 7.90 -14.28
CA PRO A 381 19.80 8.69 -15.26
C PRO A 381 19.58 10.12 -14.78
N ASP A 382 19.35 11.03 -15.73
CA ASP A 382 19.03 12.42 -15.40
C ASP A 382 17.54 12.55 -15.05
N ILE A 383 17.20 13.55 -14.23
CA ILE A 383 15.79 13.89 -13.97
C ILE A 383 15.12 14.40 -15.24
N GLY A 384 13.80 14.19 -15.36
CA GLY A 384 13.04 14.73 -16.49
C GLY A 384 13.01 16.25 -16.51
N THR A 385 12.87 16.80 -17.70
CA THR A 385 12.78 18.24 -17.98
C THR A 385 11.42 18.61 -18.56
N SER A 386 11.11 19.91 -18.62
CA SER A 386 9.88 20.39 -19.25
C SER A 386 9.81 19.97 -20.73
N GLY A 387 9.11 18.87 -21.01
CA GLY A 387 8.92 18.32 -22.36
C GLY A 387 9.63 17.00 -22.65
N ALA A 388 10.48 16.50 -21.73
CA ALA A 388 11.14 15.20 -21.89
C ALA A 388 11.21 14.47 -20.54
N ALA A 389 10.81 13.21 -20.52
CA ALA A 389 11.00 12.32 -19.36
C ALA A 389 12.50 12.00 -19.15
N ASN A 390 12.82 11.26 -18.09
CA ASN A 390 14.16 10.70 -17.92
C ASN A 390 14.54 9.75 -19.09
N ASP A 391 15.84 9.50 -19.23
CA ASP A 391 16.42 8.74 -20.34
C ASP A 391 16.54 7.22 -20.09
N ALA A 392 16.06 6.74 -18.93
CA ALA A 392 16.19 5.35 -18.52
C ALA A 392 14.83 4.64 -18.42
N PRO A 393 14.31 4.06 -19.52
CA PRO A 393 13.17 3.17 -19.42
C PRO A 393 13.56 1.92 -18.60
N ALA A 394 12.63 1.45 -17.78
CA ALA A 394 12.75 0.26 -16.96
C ALA A 394 11.55 -0.66 -17.19
N THR A 395 11.77 -1.93 -17.51
CA THR A 395 10.70 -2.85 -17.93
C THR A 395 10.49 -3.96 -16.93
N ILE A 396 9.24 -4.19 -16.52
CA ILE A 396 8.88 -5.37 -15.72
C ILE A 396 8.83 -6.59 -16.63
N GLN A 397 9.55 -7.63 -16.25
CA GLN A 397 9.64 -8.90 -16.97
C GLN A 397 9.45 -10.08 -16.02
N ARG A 398 9.11 -11.24 -16.61
CA ARG A 398 9.02 -12.58 -15.99
C ARG A 398 8.52 -12.57 -14.54
N THR A 399 7.22 -12.38 -14.36
CA THR A 399 6.60 -12.41 -13.04
C THR A 399 5.88 -13.73 -12.79
N PHE A 400 5.96 -14.26 -11.57
CA PHE A 400 5.12 -15.36 -11.13
C PHE A 400 5.00 -15.37 -9.60
N SER A 401 3.96 -16.04 -9.10
CA SER A 401 3.77 -16.22 -7.66
C SER A 401 3.29 -17.63 -7.39
N THR A 402 3.83 -18.24 -6.34
CA THR A 402 3.43 -19.53 -5.77
C THR A 402 3.02 -19.33 -4.30
N PRO A 403 2.50 -20.36 -3.61
CA PRO A 403 2.10 -20.29 -2.20
C PRO A 403 3.07 -19.67 -1.18
N GLN A 404 4.38 -19.66 -1.40
CA GLN A 404 5.39 -19.17 -0.43
C GLN A 404 6.52 -18.37 -1.11
N LEU A 405 6.41 -18.06 -2.40
CA LEU A 405 7.42 -17.30 -3.15
C LEU A 405 6.75 -16.47 -4.22
N SER A 406 7.12 -15.20 -4.31
CA SER A 406 6.79 -14.36 -5.46
C SER A 406 8.07 -13.84 -6.11
N TYR A 407 8.08 -13.79 -7.43
CA TYR A 407 9.23 -13.36 -8.22
C TYR A 407 8.81 -12.35 -9.29
N GLY A 408 9.67 -11.38 -9.53
CA GLY A 408 9.59 -10.50 -10.69
C GLY A 408 10.91 -9.79 -10.90
N GLU A 409 11.12 -9.30 -12.11
CA GLU A 409 12.37 -8.63 -12.47
C GLU A 409 12.11 -7.32 -13.21
N VAL A 410 12.98 -6.34 -12.94
CA VAL A 410 12.97 -5.02 -13.58
C VAL A 410 14.31 -4.83 -14.28
N GLN A 411 14.26 -4.58 -15.59
CA GLN A 411 15.45 -4.32 -16.40
C GLN A 411 15.47 -2.89 -16.91
N THR A 412 16.59 -2.20 -16.74
CA THR A 412 16.83 -0.86 -17.25
C THR A 412 18.24 -0.74 -17.83
N ALA A 413 18.51 0.36 -18.52
CA ALA A 413 19.83 0.68 -19.01
C ALA A 413 20.10 2.18 -18.93
N TYR A 414 21.27 2.53 -18.43
CA TYR A 414 21.79 3.90 -18.39
C TYR A 414 23.30 3.84 -18.21
N LYS A 415 23.99 4.92 -18.61
CA LYS A 415 25.46 5.02 -18.50
C LYS A 415 26.18 3.77 -19.06
N GLU A 416 25.73 3.30 -20.23
CA GLU A 416 26.27 2.13 -20.94
C GLU A 416 26.14 0.78 -20.22
N ALA A 417 25.52 0.75 -19.03
CA ALA A 417 25.26 -0.45 -18.27
C ALA A 417 23.82 -0.93 -18.47
N THR A 418 23.64 -2.23 -18.69
CA THR A 418 22.33 -2.90 -18.56
C THR A 418 22.24 -3.49 -17.15
N ILE A 419 21.18 -3.15 -16.44
CA ILE A 419 20.95 -3.53 -15.04
C ILE A 419 19.64 -4.31 -14.97
N THR A 420 19.69 -5.52 -14.41
CA THR A 420 18.50 -6.35 -14.18
C THR A 420 18.39 -6.66 -12.69
N ARG A 421 17.36 -6.09 -12.05
CA ARG A 421 17.00 -6.34 -10.65
C ARG A 421 16.01 -7.48 -10.56
N LYS A 422 16.45 -8.61 -10.03
CA LYS A 422 15.61 -9.80 -9.78
C LYS A 422 15.17 -9.79 -8.33
N SER A 423 13.87 -9.79 -8.09
CA SER A 423 13.30 -9.63 -6.74
C SER A 423 12.52 -10.88 -6.34
N LEU A 424 12.85 -11.45 -5.19
CA LEU A 424 12.09 -12.52 -4.55
C LEU A 424 11.47 -12.02 -3.27
N PHE A 425 10.21 -12.38 -3.04
CA PHE A 425 9.54 -12.26 -1.76
C PHE A 425 9.33 -13.65 -1.16
N ILE A 426 10.05 -13.93 -0.08
CA ILE A 426 10.17 -15.26 0.50
C ILE A 426 9.26 -15.39 1.72
N ARG A 427 8.33 -16.36 1.68
CA ARG A 427 7.45 -16.76 2.78
C ARG A 427 6.74 -15.59 3.47
N ASP A 428 6.40 -14.56 2.71
CA ASP A 428 5.77 -13.33 3.18
C ASP A 428 6.59 -12.55 4.23
N ALA A 429 7.87 -12.89 4.41
CA ALA A 429 8.70 -12.45 5.52
C ALA A 429 9.80 -11.44 5.13
N TYR A 430 10.54 -11.73 4.06
CA TYR A 430 11.69 -10.91 3.67
C TYR A 430 11.95 -10.97 2.16
N TYR A 431 12.84 -10.11 1.68
CA TYR A 431 13.13 -9.96 0.27
C TYR A 431 14.57 -10.32 -0.06
N LEU A 432 14.78 -10.97 -1.21
CA LEU A 432 16.08 -11.10 -1.84
C LEU A 432 16.10 -10.29 -3.13
N LEU A 433 17.08 -9.39 -3.27
CA LEU A 433 17.32 -8.62 -4.48
C LEU A 433 18.65 -9.04 -5.09
N ALA A 434 18.61 -9.63 -6.28
CA ALA A 434 19.80 -9.96 -7.05
C ALA A 434 19.91 -8.98 -8.23
N ASP A 435 20.92 -8.12 -8.20
CA ASP A 435 21.18 -7.13 -9.24
C ASP A 435 22.32 -7.62 -10.13
N VAL A 436 22.01 -7.86 -11.41
CA VAL A 436 22.98 -8.30 -12.42
C VAL A 436 23.25 -7.14 -13.36
N VAL A 437 24.52 -6.77 -13.49
CA VAL A 437 24.98 -5.65 -14.30
C VAL A 437 25.95 -6.10 -15.37
N THR A 438 25.79 -5.59 -16.58
CA THR A 438 26.72 -5.79 -17.69
C THR A 438 26.97 -4.48 -18.45
N ALA A 439 28.22 -4.18 -18.73
CA ALA A 439 28.68 -3.01 -19.47
C ALA A 439 29.79 -3.40 -20.47
N PRO A 440 30.03 -2.61 -21.53
CA PRO A 440 31.09 -2.88 -22.50
C PRO A 440 32.51 -2.62 -21.95
N THR A 441 32.63 -1.78 -20.93
CA THR A 441 33.89 -1.39 -20.29
C THR A 441 33.76 -1.50 -18.77
N ASP A 442 34.88 -1.43 -18.07
CA ASP A 442 34.88 -1.43 -16.60
C ASP A 442 34.27 -0.14 -16.05
N HIS A 443 33.36 -0.28 -15.09
CA HIS A 443 32.78 0.82 -14.30
C HIS A 443 32.83 0.49 -12.82
N THR A 444 32.65 1.50 -11.98
CA THR A 444 32.32 1.30 -10.56
C THR A 444 30.80 1.32 -10.40
N PHE A 445 30.24 0.19 -9.98
CA PHE A 445 28.82 0.07 -9.68
C PHE A 445 28.60 0.24 -8.18
N THR A 446 27.70 1.15 -7.81
CA THR A 446 27.35 1.40 -6.40
C THR A 446 25.91 0.97 -6.16
N TRP A 447 25.72 -0.09 -5.38
CA TRP A 447 24.41 -0.46 -4.86
C TRP A 447 24.10 0.38 -3.62
N GLN A 448 22.97 1.08 -3.59
CA GLN A 448 22.63 1.97 -2.48
C GLN A 448 21.28 1.67 -1.83
N LEU A 449 21.23 1.86 -0.51
CA LEU A 449 20.01 1.77 0.30
C LEU A 449 19.89 2.96 1.25
N HIS A 450 18.82 3.71 1.03
CA HIS A 450 18.29 4.80 1.82
C HIS A 450 17.31 4.22 2.86
N GLY A 451 17.81 3.85 4.03
CA GLY A 451 16.96 3.36 5.12
C GLY A 451 16.47 4.47 6.04
N TYR A 452 15.32 4.29 6.69
CA TYR A 452 14.78 5.27 7.64
C TYR A 452 15.51 5.23 8.99
N GLY A 453 16.58 6.01 9.07
CA GLY A 453 17.33 6.26 10.29
C GLY A 453 18.63 7.00 10.01
N LEU A 454 19.20 7.62 11.04
CA LEU A 454 20.43 8.40 10.94
C LEU A 454 21.51 7.84 11.87
N GLU A 455 22.76 7.84 11.43
CA GLU A 455 23.90 7.50 12.27
C GLU A 455 24.04 8.53 13.40
N GLY A 456 24.09 8.05 14.64
CA GLY A 456 23.98 8.92 15.81
C GLY A 456 22.60 9.57 15.99
N GLY A 457 21.58 9.06 15.30
CA GLY A 457 20.20 9.51 15.38
C GLY A 457 19.52 9.21 16.73
N THR A 458 18.26 9.59 16.81
CA THR A 458 17.38 9.38 17.97
C THR A 458 16.15 8.57 17.57
N PRO A 459 15.31 8.10 18.51
CA PRO A 459 14.03 7.50 18.16
C PRO A 459 13.15 8.39 17.25
N ALA A 460 13.29 9.73 17.34
CA ALA A 460 12.55 10.70 16.55
C ALA A 460 13.05 10.84 15.10
N THR A 461 14.34 10.65 14.83
CA THR A 461 14.92 10.63 13.46
C THR A 461 15.07 9.21 12.91
N GLY A 462 14.86 8.21 13.77
CA GLY A 462 15.35 6.86 13.55
C GLY A 462 16.85 6.76 13.76
N GLU A 463 17.31 5.52 13.94
CA GLU A 463 18.69 5.19 14.27
C GLU A 463 19.26 4.28 13.20
N PHE A 464 20.53 4.50 12.82
CA PHE A 464 21.30 3.60 11.96
C PHE A 464 22.45 2.96 12.73
N GLN A 465 22.65 1.65 12.52
CA GLN A 465 23.79 0.91 13.04
C GLN A 465 24.64 0.41 11.87
N ASN A 466 25.89 0.89 11.83
CA ASN A 466 26.89 0.41 10.89
C ASN A 466 27.46 -0.94 11.36
N LYS A 467 27.27 -1.99 10.55
CA LYS A 467 27.81 -3.34 10.78
C LYS A 467 28.52 -3.88 9.54
N PHE A 468 29.26 -3.02 8.82
CA PHE A 468 29.89 -3.39 7.55
C PHE A 468 30.96 -4.48 7.67
N THR A 469 31.51 -4.73 8.86
CA THR A 469 32.36 -5.92 9.10
C THR A 469 31.61 -7.23 8.88
N GLY A 470 30.29 -7.23 9.07
CA GLY A 470 29.38 -8.33 8.75
C GLY A 470 28.67 -8.16 7.40
N HIS A 471 28.96 -7.09 6.64
CA HIS A 471 28.23 -6.68 5.42
C HIS A 471 26.80 -6.19 5.65
N GLU A 472 26.52 -5.68 6.85
CA GLU A 472 25.18 -5.30 7.28
C GLU A 472 25.03 -3.79 7.57
N GLY A 473 23.85 -3.26 7.26
CA GLY A 473 23.33 -2.00 7.79
C GLY A 473 21.96 -2.24 8.46
N ILE A 474 21.72 -1.61 9.61
CA ILE A 474 20.44 -1.74 10.33
C ILE A 474 19.85 -0.37 10.60
N TRP A 475 18.65 -0.11 10.09
CA TRP A 475 17.87 1.11 10.39
C TRP A 475 16.72 0.75 11.31
N THR A 476 16.47 1.57 12.34
CA THR A 476 15.37 1.36 13.29
C THR A 476 14.56 2.62 13.47
N LYS A 477 13.24 2.48 13.30
CA LYS A 477 12.28 3.57 13.44
C LYS A 477 10.99 3.06 14.05
N ASN A 478 10.50 3.74 15.09
CA ASN A 478 9.22 3.41 15.76
C ASN A 478 9.11 1.93 16.21
N GLY A 479 10.22 1.33 16.65
CA GLY A 479 10.28 -0.07 17.08
C GLY A 479 10.25 -1.10 15.95
N VAL A 480 10.38 -0.65 14.69
CA VAL A 480 10.52 -1.51 13.52
C VAL A 480 11.91 -1.30 12.94
N SER A 481 12.60 -2.39 12.63
CA SER A 481 13.95 -2.39 12.08
C SER A 481 13.97 -2.99 10.68
N LEU A 482 14.87 -2.48 9.84
CA LEU A 482 15.27 -3.08 8.58
C LEU A 482 16.73 -3.47 8.67
N LEU A 483 17.00 -4.78 8.64
CA LEU A 483 18.34 -5.30 8.41
C LEU A 483 18.54 -5.46 6.89
N ALA A 484 19.61 -4.87 6.37
CA ALA A 484 20.08 -5.13 5.02
C ALA A 484 21.44 -5.81 5.08
N HIS A 485 21.52 -7.03 4.56
CA HIS A 485 22.78 -7.73 4.30
C HIS A 485 23.03 -7.71 2.81
N VAL A 486 24.12 -7.08 2.37
CA VAL A 486 24.41 -6.91 0.94
C VAL A 486 25.76 -7.50 0.66
N THR A 487 25.89 -8.30 -0.40
CA THR A 487 27.17 -8.85 -0.84
C THR A 487 27.26 -8.78 -2.36
N ALA A 488 28.47 -8.93 -2.90
CA ALA A 488 28.68 -9.02 -4.34
C ALA A 488 29.74 -10.08 -4.68
N ALA A 489 29.82 -10.44 -5.96
CA ALA A 489 30.92 -11.25 -6.48
C ALA A 489 32.22 -10.43 -6.46
N GLY A 490 33.29 -11.01 -5.93
CA GLY A 490 34.60 -10.34 -5.85
C GLY A 490 34.79 -9.43 -4.64
N LEU A 491 35.76 -8.51 -4.76
CA LEU A 491 36.06 -7.54 -3.71
C LEU A 491 34.98 -6.46 -3.69
N THR A 492 34.44 -6.17 -2.50
CA THR A 492 33.42 -5.14 -2.29
C THR A 492 33.88 -4.13 -1.25
N ALA A 493 33.54 -2.87 -1.48
CA ALA A 493 33.75 -1.79 -0.51
C ALA A 493 32.42 -1.31 0.06
N TYR A 494 32.40 -0.99 1.34
CA TYR A 494 31.22 -0.50 2.05
C TYR A 494 31.50 0.90 2.58
N SER A 495 30.57 1.81 2.37
CA SER A 495 30.64 3.16 2.91
C SER A 495 29.25 3.69 3.23
N THR A 496 29.20 4.85 3.85
CA THR A 496 27.96 5.56 4.15
C THR A 496 27.94 6.93 3.49
N ALA A 497 26.76 7.37 3.08
CA ALA A 497 26.48 8.77 2.78
C ALA A 497 25.37 9.31 3.70
N THR A 498 25.18 10.62 3.72
CA THR A 498 24.03 11.26 4.34
C THR A 498 23.21 11.93 3.24
N ASN A 499 21.96 11.52 3.10
CA ASN A 499 21.01 12.07 2.14
C ASN A 499 19.80 12.65 2.88
N THR A 500 18.97 13.39 2.16
CA THR A 500 17.73 13.97 2.67
C THR A 500 16.52 13.25 2.10
N HIS A 501 15.48 13.16 2.90
CA HIS A 501 14.15 12.76 2.45
C HIS A 501 13.11 13.78 2.94
N GLU A 502 12.01 13.89 2.22
CA GLU A 502 10.85 14.66 2.66
C GLU A 502 10.19 13.98 3.87
N VAL A 503 9.69 14.78 4.82
CA VAL A 503 8.87 14.31 5.97
C VAL A 503 7.44 14.87 5.95
N VAL A 504 7.28 16.05 5.36
CA VAL A 504 6.03 16.75 5.02
C VAL A 504 6.40 17.80 3.98
N TYR A 505 5.41 18.35 3.25
CA TYR A 505 5.59 19.39 2.23
C TYR A 505 6.75 20.36 2.52
N ASN A 506 7.76 20.34 1.64
CA ASN A 506 8.92 21.24 1.68
C ASN A 506 9.80 21.14 2.95
N VAL A 507 9.57 20.17 3.82
CA VAL A 507 10.38 19.91 5.01
C VAL A 507 11.15 18.61 4.82
N THR A 508 12.45 18.67 5.07
CA THR A 508 13.36 17.53 4.93
C THR A 508 13.89 17.05 6.28
N GLU A 509 14.28 15.79 6.30
CA GLU A 509 15.08 15.17 7.36
C GLU A 509 16.23 14.38 6.73
N ASN A 510 17.38 14.34 7.43
CA ASN A 510 18.53 13.56 7.01
C ASN A 510 18.39 12.09 7.40
N HIS A 511 18.93 11.20 6.57
CA HIS A 511 19.08 9.78 6.86
C HIS A 511 20.45 9.28 6.39
N THR A 512 20.87 8.13 6.91
CA THR A 512 22.10 7.46 6.48
C THR A 512 21.80 6.50 5.33
N THR A 513 22.61 6.61 4.28
CA THR A 513 22.57 5.73 3.10
C THR A 513 23.73 4.75 3.18
N MET A 514 23.46 3.46 2.98
CA MET A 514 24.51 2.43 2.81
C MET A 514 24.88 2.35 1.34
N LEU A 515 26.19 2.33 1.05
CA LEU A 515 26.75 2.21 -0.29
C LEU A 515 27.63 0.96 -0.36
N VAL A 516 27.42 0.13 -1.38
CA VAL A 516 28.21 -1.09 -1.63
C VAL A 516 28.74 -1.05 -3.05
N GLU A 517 30.05 -1.06 -3.19
CA GLU A 517 30.72 -0.85 -4.47
C GLU A 517 31.37 -2.12 -4.99
N SER A 518 31.28 -2.31 -6.30
CA SER A 518 31.98 -3.34 -7.07
C SER A 518 32.45 -2.77 -8.40
N THR A 519 33.68 -3.08 -8.81
CA THR A 519 34.27 -2.56 -10.05
C THR A 519 34.47 -3.65 -11.10
N GLY A 520 34.16 -3.35 -12.36
CA GLY A 520 34.40 -4.21 -13.51
C GLY A 520 33.38 -3.99 -14.63
N ALA A 521 33.49 -4.73 -15.72
CA ALA A 521 32.50 -4.73 -16.80
C ALA A 521 31.23 -5.53 -16.47
N GLN A 522 31.28 -6.35 -15.41
CA GLN A 522 30.15 -7.11 -14.90
C GLN A 522 30.13 -7.03 -13.37
N ALA A 523 28.94 -6.95 -12.79
CA ALA A 523 28.76 -7.04 -11.35
C ALA A 523 27.51 -7.85 -11.01
N GLN A 524 27.57 -8.52 -9.86
CA GLN A 524 26.45 -9.25 -9.27
C GLN A 524 26.37 -8.87 -7.82
N PHE A 525 25.29 -8.20 -7.44
CA PHE A 525 24.96 -7.96 -6.04
C PHE A 525 23.85 -8.91 -5.62
N LEU A 526 23.89 -9.33 -4.37
CA LEU A 526 22.83 -10.07 -3.72
C LEU A 526 22.56 -9.44 -2.35
N ALA A 527 21.35 -8.93 -2.18
CA ALA A 527 20.90 -8.29 -0.94
C ALA A 527 19.75 -9.08 -0.31
N ALA A 528 19.82 -9.27 1.01
CA ALA A 528 18.70 -9.71 1.84
C ALA A 528 18.17 -8.50 2.64
N LEU A 529 16.91 -8.15 2.41
CA LEU A 529 16.21 -7.07 3.13
C LEU A 529 15.19 -7.68 4.08
N TYR A 530 15.47 -7.58 5.38
CA TYR A 530 14.72 -8.27 6.43
C TYR A 530 14.08 -7.27 7.40
N PRO A 531 12.76 -6.98 7.24
CA PRO A 531 12.05 -6.17 8.22
C PRO A 531 11.72 -7.00 9.47
N HIS A 532 11.95 -6.46 10.67
CA HIS A 532 11.66 -7.14 11.94
C HIS A 532 11.27 -6.16 13.07
N VAL A 533 10.61 -6.67 14.11
CA VAL A 533 10.21 -5.90 15.32
C VAL A 533 10.88 -6.41 16.60
N SER A 534 11.65 -7.49 16.50
CA SER A 534 12.34 -8.11 17.63
C SER A 534 13.71 -8.62 17.21
N VAL A 535 13.88 -9.94 17.11
CA VAL A 535 15.16 -10.56 16.81
C VAL A 535 15.39 -10.57 15.30
N ALA A 536 16.55 -10.05 14.89
CA ALA A 536 17.03 -10.12 13.51
C ALA A 536 17.50 -11.55 13.18
N PRO A 537 17.39 -12.01 11.92
CA PRO A 537 18.00 -13.26 11.50
C PRO A 537 19.53 -13.22 11.61
N THR A 538 20.17 -14.40 11.55
CA THR A 538 21.62 -14.47 11.34
C THR A 538 21.90 -14.70 9.87
N ILE A 539 22.51 -13.72 9.21
CA ILE A 539 22.89 -13.79 7.79
C ILE A 539 24.42 -13.90 7.68
N SER A 540 24.92 -14.67 6.72
CA SER A 540 26.36 -14.81 6.49
C SER A 540 26.68 -14.88 5.00
N THR A 541 27.72 -14.15 4.59
CA THR A 541 28.21 -14.13 3.21
C THR A 541 28.95 -15.43 2.87
N ILE A 542 28.67 -15.98 1.70
CA ILE A 542 29.36 -17.12 1.08
C ILE A 542 29.88 -16.79 -0.32
N SER A 543 29.94 -15.50 -0.67
CA SER A 543 30.40 -15.00 -1.96
C SER A 543 31.80 -15.45 -2.32
N THR A 544 32.05 -15.57 -3.62
CA THR A 544 33.36 -15.85 -4.22
C THR A 544 33.69 -14.76 -5.24
N THR A 545 34.80 -14.88 -5.97
CA THR A 545 35.12 -13.95 -7.05
C THR A 545 34.15 -14.00 -8.23
N ALA A 546 33.39 -15.10 -8.40
CA ALA A 546 32.50 -15.30 -9.54
C ALA A 546 31.01 -15.36 -9.17
N MET A 547 30.68 -15.26 -7.88
CA MET A 547 29.33 -15.48 -7.37
C MET A 547 29.08 -14.62 -6.13
N ALA A 548 27.93 -13.96 -6.09
CA ALA A 548 27.41 -13.29 -4.90
C ALA A 548 26.48 -14.24 -4.15
N GLY A 549 26.72 -14.51 -2.87
CA GLY A 549 25.99 -15.53 -2.13
C GLY A 549 25.89 -15.27 -0.65
N LEU A 550 24.77 -15.70 -0.07
CA LEU A 550 24.48 -15.58 1.34
C LEU A 550 23.73 -16.79 1.89
N THR A 551 23.78 -16.93 3.21
CA THR A 551 22.96 -17.88 3.98
C THR A 551 22.18 -17.11 5.03
N ASN A 552 20.98 -17.58 5.36
CA ASN A 552 20.12 -17.01 6.38
C ASN A 552 19.60 -18.12 7.30
N ALA A 553 19.84 -17.98 8.61
CA ALA A 553 19.28 -18.85 9.63
C ALA A 553 18.41 -18.02 10.58
N ASP A 554 17.10 -18.29 10.58
CA ASP A 554 16.10 -17.58 11.40
C ASP A 554 15.56 -18.44 12.56
N GLY A 555 16.13 -19.65 12.74
CA GLY A 555 15.69 -20.63 13.75
C GLY A 555 14.56 -21.55 13.27
N HIS A 556 13.92 -21.26 12.14
CA HIS A 556 12.91 -22.10 11.50
C HIS A 556 13.42 -22.72 10.20
N PHE A 557 14.11 -21.91 9.39
CA PHE A 557 14.67 -22.29 8.11
C PHE A 557 16.15 -21.95 8.03
N ASN A 558 16.87 -22.74 7.25
CA ASN A 558 18.21 -22.45 6.77
C ASN A 558 18.10 -22.19 5.27
N ASP A 559 18.13 -20.93 4.89
CA ASP A 559 18.07 -20.50 3.50
C ASP A 559 19.48 -20.24 2.95
N ILE A 560 19.65 -20.56 1.68
CA ILE A 560 20.87 -20.34 0.91
C ILE A 560 20.44 -19.67 -0.40
N ALA A 561 21.11 -18.58 -0.75
CA ALA A 561 20.87 -17.90 -2.01
C ALA A 561 22.19 -17.50 -2.66
N PHE A 562 22.27 -17.63 -3.98
CA PHE A 562 23.42 -17.15 -4.74
C PHE A 562 23.07 -16.77 -6.17
N SER A 563 23.74 -15.74 -6.67
CA SER A 563 23.65 -15.25 -8.04
C SER A 563 25.01 -15.40 -8.73
N GLN A 564 25.01 -15.89 -9.97
CA GLN A 564 26.23 -16.17 -10.75
C GLN A 564 26.09 -15.74 -12.21
N ALA A 565 27.23 -15.58 -12.89
CA ALA A 565 27.27 -15.24 -14.31
C ALA A 565 26.98 -16.47 -15.15
N ASP A 566 26.34 -16.28 -16.31
CA ASP A 566 26.06 -17.39 -17.24
C ASP A 566 27.34 -18.06 -17.78
N THR A 567 28.47 -17.34 -17.73
CA THR A 567 29.78 -17.79 -18.20
C THR A 567 30.50 -18.70 -17.22
N ILE A 568 30.04 -18.81 -15.96
CA ILE A 568 30.70 -19.55 -14.87
C ILE A 568 29.65 -20.32 -14.07
N LEU A 569 29.14 -21.42 -14.64
CA LEU A 569 28.12 -22.26 -13.99
C LEU A 569 28.78 -23.37 -13.19
N VAL A 570 28.70 -23.29 -11.86
CA VAL A 570 29.28 -24.30 -10.96
C VAL A 570 28.28 -25.44 -10.76
N THR A 571 28.56 -26.60 -11.37
CA THR A 571 27.71 -27.81 -11.27
C THR A 571 28.19 -28.83 -10.20
N GLY A 572 29.13 -28.43 -9.34
CA GLY A 572 29.60 -29.23 -8.20
C GLY A 572 30.57 -28.49 -7.27
N GLY A 573 30.68 -28.94 -6.02
CA GLY A 573 31.52 -28.35 -4.96
C GLY A 573 30.73 -27.79 -3.78
N THR A 574 31.40 -27.51 -2.65
CA THR A 574 30.80 -26.82 -1.50
C THR A 574 30.87 -25.30 -1.69
N LEU A 575 29.73 -24.61 -1.57
CA LEU A 575 29.68 -23.15 -1.50
C LEU A 575 29.96 -22.72 -0.06
N GLY A 576 31.23 -22.40 0.23
CA GLY A 576 31.70 -22.23 1.59
C GLY A 576 31.58 -23.53 2.38
N THR A 577 30.79 -23.53 3.45
CA THR A 577 30.46 -24.73 4.24
C THR A 577 29.18 -25.43 3.79
N THR A 578 28.48 -24.89 2.79
CA THR A 578 27.18 -25.43 2.34
C THR A 578 27.34 -26.38 1.16
N PRO A 579 26.63 -27.52 1.13
CA PRO A 579 26.76 -28.52 0.06
C PRO A 579 25.91 -28.22 -1.19
N VAL A 580 25.26 -27.05 -1.28
CA VAL A 580 24.31 -26.73 -2.35
C VAL A 580 25.03 -26.29 -3.63
N SER A 581 24.63 -26.82 -4.78
CA SER A 581 25.15 -26.41 -6.11
C SER A 581 24.05 -26.33 -7.16
N SER A 582 24.17 -25.39 -8.11
CA SER A 582 23.21 -25.19 -9.19
C SER A 582 23.83 -24.49 -10.39
N ASP A 583 23.28 -24.73 -11.59
CA ASP A 583 23.59 -24.02 -12.84
C ASP A 583 22.63 -22.85 -13.15
N ALA A 584 21.76 -22.48 -12.20
CA ALA A 584 20.85 -21.35 -12.36
C ALA A 584 21.59 -20.01 -12.19
N LEU A 585 21.15 -18.95 -12.88
CA LEU A 585 21.75 -17.62 -12.73
C LEU A 585 21.43 -17.00 -11.37
N LEU A 586 20.29 -17.35 -10.79
CA LEU A 586 19.91 -17.06 -9.41
C LEU A 586 19.31 -18.32 -8.80
N THR A 587 19.84 -18.72 -7.66
CA THR A 587 19.39 -19.88 -6.89
C THR A 587 18.91 -19.44 -5.52
N PHE A 588 17.81 -20.03 -5.07
CA PHE A 588 17.37 -20.02 -3.69
C PHE A 588 17.06 -21.46 -3.28
N TYR A 589 17.58 -21.89 -2.14
CA TYR A 589 17.32 -23.20 -1.54
C TYR A 589 17.06 -23.03 -0.06
N SER A 590 16.12 -23.78 0.48
CA SER A 590 15.73 -23.72 1.88
C SER A 590 15.42 -25.10 2.41
N CYS A 591 15.97 -25.39 3.58
CA CYS A 591 15.57 -26.51 4.41
C CYS A 591 15.06 -26.02 5.77
N ASN A 592 14.25 -26.83 6.45
CA ASN A 592 13.84 -26.53 7.82
C ASN A 592 15.00 -26.76 8.80
N ALA A 593 14.79 -26.44 10.08
CA ALA A 593 15.78 -26.66 11.14
C ALA A 593 16.24 -28.13 11.30
N ALA A 594 15.48 -29.11 10.79
CA ALA A 594 15.84 -30.53 10.77
C ALA A 594 16.61 -30.96 9.51
N GLY A 595 16.87 -30.03 8.58
CA GLY A 595 17.55 -30.30 7.30
C GLY A 595 16.63 -30.86 6.21
N GLU A 596 15.32 -30.87 6.41
CA GLU A 596 14.38 -31.35 5.39
C GLU A 596 14.06 -30.26 4.37
N PHE A 597 13.92 -30.65 3.09
CA PHE A 597 13.55 -29.73 2.01
C PHE A 597 12.28 -28.92 2.33
N ALA A 598 12.39 -27.60 2.20
CA ALA A 598 11.27 -26.67 2.34
C ALA A 598 10.92 -26.00 1.01
N GLN A 599 11.91 -25.41 0.32
CA GLN A 599 11.67 -24.57 -0.84
C GLN A 599 12.91 -24.48 -1.73
N ALA A 600 12.71 -24.38 -3.04
CA ALA A 600 13.73 -24.11 -4.04
C ALA A 600 13.21 -23.17 -5.12
N PHE A 601 14.12 -22.35 -5.64
CA PHE A 601 13.94 -21.57 -6.85
C PHE A 601 15.23 -21.53 -7.66
N LEU A 602 15.10 -21.71 -8.97
CA LEU A 602 16.15 -21.56 -9.96
C LEU A 602 15.67 -20.57 -11.01
N GLU A 603 16.47 -19.56 -11.32
CA GLU A 603 16.25 -18.69 -12.47
C GLU A 603 17.08 -19.19 -13.65
N GLN A 604 16.40 -19.57 -14.74
CA GLN A 604 17.01 -20.15 -15.94
C GLN A 604 18.02 -21.26 -15.59
N GLY A 605 17.65 -22.22 -14.74
CA GLY A 605 18.52 -23.33 -14.34
C GLY A 605 18.04 -24.67 -14.92
N LYS A 606 18.91 -25.68 -14.85
CA LYS A 606 18.62 -27.08 -15.20
C LYS A 606 18.79 -28.03 -14.02
N LEU A 607 19.65 -27.75 -13.05
CA LEU A 607 20.01 -28.68 -11.99
C LEU A 607 20.20 -27.94 -10.66
N LEU A 608 19.69 -28.53 -9.59
CA LEU A 608 19.99 -28.15 -8.21
C LEU A 608 20.30 -29.41 -7.40
N ARG A 609 21.40 -29.37 -6.64
CA ARG A 609 21.82 -30.45 -5.74
C ARG A 609 22.05 -29.94 -4.33
N ASP A 610 21.83 -30.82 -3.37
CA ASP A 610 22.24 -30.70 -1.96
C ASP A 610 23.22 -31.84 -1.68
N GLY A 611 24.51 -31.54 -1.76
CA GLY A 611 25.58 -32.53 -1.81
C GLY A 611 25.46 -33.38 -3.08
N ASP A 612 25.52 -34.69 -2.91
CA ASP A 612 25.33 -35.63 -4.02
C ASP A 612 23.85 -35.82 -4.40
N ASN A 613 22.92 -35.36 -3.56
CA ASN A 613 21.48 -35.54 -3.79
C ASN A 613 20.96 -34.50 -4.80
N GLN A 614 20.43 -34.96 -5.92
CA GLN A 614 19.70 -34.09 -6.85
C GLN A 614 18.38 -33.64 -6.21
N VAL A 615 18.18 -32.35 -5.98
CA VAL A 615 16.91 -31.82 -5.47
C VAL A 615 15.88 -31.77 -6.60
N LEU A 616 16.29 -31.20 -7.74
CA LEU A 616 15.51 -31.16 -8.97
C LEU A 616 16.41 -31.10 -10.20
N SER A 617 15.88 -31.52 -11.35
CA SER A 617 16.48 -31.23 -12.64
C SER A 617 15.43 -31.03 -13.72
N SER A 618 15.78 -30.36 -14.82
CA SER A 618 14.90 -30.19 -15.97
C SER A 618 15.58 -30.64 -17.27
N SER A 619 14.80 -30.88 -18.33
CA SER A 619 15.36 -31.24 -19.64
C SER A 619 16.07 -30.06 -20.33
N ARG A 620 15.74 -28.83 -19.94
CA ARG A 620 16.33 -27.59 -20.47
C ARG A 620 16.22 -26.46 -19.45
N ARG A 621 17.06 -25.43 -19.61
CA ARG A 621 17.02 -24.24 -18.74
C ARG A 621 15.62 -23.63 -18.69
N ALA A 622 15.12 -23.46 -17.47
CA ALA A 622 13.83 -22.86 -17.16
C ALA A 622 13.92 -22.16 -15.80
N SER A 623 13.04 -21.19 -15.56
CA SER A 623 12.84 -20.68 -14.21
C SER A 623 11.85 -21.60 -13.51
N ILE A 624 12.27 -22.15 -12.37
CA ILE A 624 11.58 -23.22 -11.66
C ILE A 624 11.41 -22.80 -10.21
N SER A 625 10.19 -22.90 -9.68
CA SER A 625 9.93 -22.81 -8.24
C SER A 625 9.33 -24.14 -7.79
N TRP A 626 9.78 -24.64 -6.63
CA TRP A 626 9.29 -25.87 -6.02
C TRP A 626 9.27 -25.70 -4.52
N GLN A 627 8.15 -26.01 -3.85
CA GLN A 627 8.05 -25.80 -2.41
C GLN A 627 7.04 -26.73 -1.73
N LYS A 628 7.33 -27.05 -0.48
CA LYS A 628 6.45 -27.80 0.42
C LYS A 628 5.49 -26.83 1.10
N VAL A 629 4.21 -26.91 0.74
CA VAL A 629 3.14 -26.04 1.25
C VAL A 629 2.59 -26.58 2.57
N SER A 630 2.48 -27.91 2.69
CA SER A 630 2.08 -28.61 3.91
C SER A 630 2.77 -29.97 3.97
N ALA A 631 2.48 -30.78 4.99
CA ALA A 631 3.02 -32.14 5.09
C ALA A 631 2.69 -33.02 3.86
N ARG A 632 1.60 -32.73 3.14
CA ARG A 632 1.11 -33.55 2.01
C ARG A 632 0.92 -32.79 0.70
N GLN A 633 1.26 -31.50 0.68
CA GLN A 633 1.03 -30.67 -0.50
C GLN A 633 2.30 -29.93 -0.87
N TYR A 634 2.60 -29.97 -2.15
CA TYR A 634 3.64 -29.17 -2.77
C TYR A 634 3.04 -28.30 -3.88
N ALA A 635 3.69 -27.20 -4.15
CA ALA A 635 3.35 -26.32 -5.25
C ALA A 635 4.62 -25.92 -6.00
N GLY A 636 4.48 -25.63 -7.27
CA GLY A 636 5.59 -25.17 -8.07
C GLY A 636 5.16 -24.37 -9.28
N TYR A 637 6.17 -23.88 -10.00
CA TYR A 637 6.04 -23.14 -11.24
C TYR A 637 7.17 -23.55 -12.18
N VAL A 638 6.88 -23.63 -13.47
CA VAL A 638 7.89 -23.66 -14.53
C VAL A 638 7.58 -22.56 -15.54
N SER A 639 8.62 -21.87 -16.04
CA SER A 639 8.44 -20.74 -16.96
C SER A 639 8.23 -21.11 -18.42
N ARG A 640 8.33 -22.40 -18.78
CA ARG A 640 8.21 -22.89 -20.16
C ARG A 640 8.07 -24.41 -20.23
N SER A 641 7.79 -24.93 -21.43
CA SER A 641 7.84 -26.37 -21.72
C SER A 641 9.19 -26.98 -21.36
N THR A 642 9.14 -28.03 -20.54
CA THR A 642 10.28 -28.82 -20.09
C THR A 642 9.81 -30.15 -19.50
N VAL A 643 10.74 -31.07 -19.25
CA VAL A 643 10.50 -32.25 -18.40
C VAL A 643 11.19 -31.98 -17.07
N LEU A 644 10.43 -31.91 -15.98
CA LEU A 644 10.93 -31.65 -14.63
C LEU A 644 11.02 -32.98 -13.86
N LEU A 645 12.19 -33.25 -13.29
CA LEU A 645 12.45 -34.36 -12.37
C LEU A 645 12.60 -33.80 -10.96
N LEU A 646 11.78 -34.28 -10.04
CA LEU A 646 11.76 -33.87 -8.63
C LEU A 646 12.01 -35.07 -7.73
N ASN A 647 12.83 -34.91 -6.70
CA ASN A 647 12.90 -35.90 -5.63
C ASN A 647 11.65 -35.78 -4.75
N LEU A 648 10.91 -36.88 -4.63
CA LEU A 648 9.67 -36.96 -3.89
C LEU A 648 9.55 -38.33 -3.22
N ALA A 649 9.61 -38.33 -1.89
CA ALA A 649 9.68 -39.55 -1.08
C ALA A 649 8.48 -40.49 -1.26
N GLU A 650 7.33 -39.96 -1.62
CA GLU A 650 6.08 -40.70 -1.78
C GLU A 650 5.45 -40.46 -3.16
N ALA A 651 4.73 -41.47 -3.66
CA ALA A 651 3.99 -41.34 -4.90
C ALA A 651 2.90 -40.26 -4.78
N PRO A 652 2.74 -39.38 -5.78
CA PRO A 652 1.67 -38.40 -5.77
C PRO A 652 0.30 -39.10 -5.87
N LEU A 653 -0.65 -38.67 -5.04
CA LEU A 653 -2.07 -38.99 -5.17
C LEU A 653 -2.67 -38.29 -6.40
N SER A 654 -2.34 -37.01 -6.57
CA SER A 654 -2.77 -36.23 -7.72
C SER A 654 -1.75 -35.14 -8.04
N LEU A 655 -1.70 -34.77 -9.32
CA LEU A 655 -0.89 -33.67 -9.83
C LEU A 655 -1.75 -32.85 -10.78
N THR A 656 -1.82 -31.54 -10.56
CA THR A 656 -2.68 -30.64 -11.33
C THR A 656 -1.94 -29.39 -11.75
N GLY A 657 -2.14 -28.93 -12.98
CA GLY A 657 -1.63 -27.67 -13.51
C GLY A 657 -2.01 -27.55 -14.99
N PRO A 658 -2.37 -26.35 -15.50
CA PRO A 658 -2.87 -26.20 -16.87
C PRO A 658 -1.86 -26.65 -17.94
N GLY A 659 -0.56 -26.46 -17.72
CA GLY A 659 0.49 -26.88 -18.65
C GLY A 659 1.08 -28.26 -18.39
N VAL A 660 0.46 -29.08 -17.53
CA VAL A 660 0.89 -30.46 -17.26
C VAL A 660 0.30 -31.38 -18.31
N ASP A 661 1.15 -32.06 -19.10
CA ASP A 661 0.73 -33.06 -20.10
C ASP A 661 0.59 -34.46 -19.49
N GLN A 662 1.67 -34.93 -18.86
CA GLN A 662 1.72 -36.24 -18.21
C GLN A 662 2.76 -36.24 -17.08
N TYR A 663 2.63 -37.19 -16.17
CA TYR A 663 3.63 -37.43 -15.13
C TYR A 663 3.79 -38.92 -14.85
N THR A 664 4.99 -39.30 -14.40
CA THR A 664 5.32 -40.66 -13.96
C THR A 664 6.06 -40.60 -12.63
N TYR A 665 5.91 -41.64 -11.81
CA TYR A 665 6.61 -41.76 -10.53
C TYR A 665 7.44 -43.05 -10.50
N ASP A 666 8.74 -42.91 -10.27
CA ASP A 666 9.66 -44.02 -10.04
C ASP A 666 9.82 -44.22 -8.53
N ALA A 667 9.16 -45.26 -8.00
CA ALA A 667 9.21 -45.59 -6.58
C ALA A 667 10.58 -46.12 -6.12
N ALA A 668 11.39 -46.70 -7.02
CA ALA A 668 12.70 -47.22 -6.66
C ALA A 668 13.71 -46.09 -6.42
N ASN A 669 13.59 -45.01 -7.20
CA ASN A 669 14.45 -43.83 -7.10
C ASN A 669 13.79 -42.65 -6.39
N GLN A 670 12.55 -42.79 -5.90
CA GLN A 670 11.75 -41.74 -5.28
C GLN A 670 11.70 -40.46 -6.12
N GLN A 671 11.45 -40.62 -7.42
CA GLN A 671 11.54 -39.54 -8.39
C GLN A 671 10.23 -39.34 -9.15
N LEU A 672 9.76 -38.10 -9.19
CA LEU A 672 8.60 -37.67 -9.96
C LEU A 672 9.07 -36.99 -11.25
N SER A 673 8.65 -37.50 -12.40
CA SER A 673 8.85 -36.87 -13.71
C SER A 673 7.57 -36.21 -14.19
N ILE A 674 7.64 -34.95 -14.59
CA ILE A 674 6.48 -34.17 -15.05
C ILE A 674 6.82 -33.55 -16.41
N VAL A 675 5.98 -33.78 -17.41
CA VAL A 675 6.12 -33.16 -18.73
C VAL A 675 5.23 -31.92 -18.79
N PHE A 676 5.84 -30.78 -19.08
CA PHE A 676 5.15 -29.51 -19.26
C PHE A 676 5.15 -29.06 -20.73
N THR A 677 4.02 -28.54 -21.20
CA THR A 677 3.83 -28.02 -22.57
C THR A 677 3.99 -26.50 -22.65
N GLU A 678 3.90 -25.79 -21.53
CA GLU A 678 3.98 -24.34 -21.46
C GLU A 678 4.37 -23.86 -20.05
N ALA A 679 4.40 -22.54 -19.83
CA ALA A 679 4.58 -21.97 -18.51
C ALA A 679 3.38 -22.33 -17.62
N SER A 680 3.61 -22.91 -16.44
CA SER A 680 2.52 -23.41 -15.61
C SER A 680 2.85 -23.37 -14.13
N ASN A 681 1.89 -22.89 -13.34
CA ASN A 681 1.79 -23.29 -11.94
C ASN A 681 1.31 -24.74 -11.87
N PHE A 682 1.76 -25.49 -10.87
CA PHE A 682 1.30 -26.84 -10.62
C PHE A 682 1.27 -27.16 -9.13
N GLN A 683 0.47 -28.15 -8.77
CA GLN A 683 0.34 -28.66 -7.41
C GLN A 683 0.49 -30.18 -7.41
N VAL A 684 1.15 -30.68 -6.38
CA VAL A 684 1.32 -32.12 -6.12
C VAL A 684 0.73 -32.43 -4.75
N GLN A 685 -0.20 -33.37 -4.73
CA GLN A 685 -0.84 -33.87 -3.51
C GLN A 685 -0.34 -35.29 -3.25
N LEU A 686 0.09 -35.58 -2.02
CA LEU A 686 0.52 -36.92 -1.60
C LEU A 686 -0.66 -37.74 -1.05
N SER A 687 -0.55 -39.06 -1.18
CA SER A 687 -1.52 -40.02 -0.64
C SER A 687 -1.46 -40.09 0.88
N ALA A 688 -2.58 -40.34 1.54
CA ALA A 688 -2.59 -40.61 2.97
C ALA A 688 -2.09 -42.05 3.23
N SER A 689 -0.78 -42.28 3.23
CA SER A 689 -0.22 -43.58 3.63
C SER A 689 0.35 -43.49 5.05
N ARG A 690 -0.44 -44.05 5.99
CA ARG A 690 -0.35 -44.01 7.46
C ARG A 690 -0.68 -42.63 8.08
N PRO A 691 -1.65 -42.55 9.02
CA PRO A 691 -1.87 -41.32 9.75
C PRO A 691 -0.58 -40.96 10.51
N LEU A 692 -0.09 -39.74 10.28
CA LEU A 692 0.80 -39.06 11.22
C LEU A 692 0.11 -39.06 12.61
N PRO A 693 0.85 -39.07 13.72
CA PRO A 693 0.29 -39.15 15.07
C PRO A 693 -0.70 -38.01 15.31
N VAL A 694 -1.99 -38.30 15.12
CA VAL A 694 -3.16 -37.39 15.13
C VAL A 694 -2.99 -36.13 14.25
N GLU A 695 -3.81 -36.02 13.22
CA GLU A 695 -3.88 -34.81 12.40
C GLU A 695 -4.96 -33.86 12.94
N LEU A 696 -4.53 -32.83 13.68
CA LEU A 696 -5.42 -31.78 14.19
C LEU A 696 -5.88 -30.88 13.03
N VAL A 697 -7.18 -30.91 12.71
CA VAL A 697 -7.78 -30.10 11.64
C VAL A 697 -7.82 -28.64 12.05
N HIS A 698 -8.30 -28.38 13.27
CA HIS A 698 -8.35 -27.04 13.84
C HIS A 698 -8.45 -27.13 15.37
N PHE A 699 -8.01 -26.06 16.02
CA PHE A 699 -8.22 -25.81 17.44
C PHE A 699 -8.61 -24.36 17.64
N THR A 700 -9.74 -24.15 18.31
CA THR A 700 -10.31 -22.85 18.59
C THR A 700 -10.69 -22.74 20.05
N ALA A 701 -10.56 -21.54 20.61
CA ALA A 701 -11.06 -21.21 21.93
C ALA A 701 -11.88 -19.94 21.81
N THR A 702 -13.09 -19.94 22.34
CA THR A 702 -14.03 -18.81 22.22
C THR A 702 -14.64 -18.53 23.58
N ARG A 703 -14.62 -17.26 23.98
CA ARG A 703 -15.22 -16.84 25.25
C ARG A 703 -16.75 -16.92 25.18
N GLN A 704 -17.36 -17.51 26.21
CA GLN A 704 -18.80 -17.62 26.41
C GLN A 704 -19.19 -17.01 27.77
N ALA A 705 -20.49 -16.91 28.05
CA ALA A 705 -21.02 -16.29 29.27
C ALA A 705 -20.51 -16.98 30.57
N ASN A 706 -20.22 -18.27 30.50
CA ASN A 706 -19.81 -19.13 31.61
C ASN A 706 -18.37 -19.66 31.47
N GLY A 707 -17.48 -18.95 30.79
CA GLY A 707 -16.05 -19.31 30.68
C GLY A 707 -15.51 -19.26 29.26
N VAL A 708 -14.58 -20.15 28.94
CA VAL A 708 -14.03 -20.30 27.58
C VAL A 708 -14.37 -21.68 27.04
N GLN A 709 -15.04 -21.72 25.89
CA GLN A 709 -15.33 -22.95 25.15
C GLN A 709 -14.17 -23.24 24.20
N LEU A 710 -13.54 -24.39 24.39
CA LEU A 710 -12.54 -24.93 23.48
C LEU A 710 -13.19 -25.96 22.57
N VAL A 711 -12.89 -25.88 21.28
CA VAL A 711 -13.35 -26.83 20.26
C VAL A 711 -12.18 -27.18 19.36
N TRP A 712 -11.90 -28.47 19.23
CA TRP A 712 -10.95 -28.97 18.24
C TRP A 712 -11.50 -30.17 17.52
N GLN A 713 -10.98 -30.39 16.33
CA GLN A 713 -11.32 -31.56 15.52
C GLN A 713 -10.04 -32.25 15.08
N THR A 714 -10.03 -33.58 15.22
CA THR A 714 -9.03 -34.45 14.62
C THR A 714 -9.58 -34.96 13.29
N ALA A 715 -8.75 -35.05 12.25
CA ALA A 715 -9.10 -35.73 11.00
C ALA A 715 -8.96 -37.24 11.17
N THR A 716 -7.91 -37.65 11.88
CA THR A 716 -7.58 -39.04 12.24
C THR A 716 -6.85 -39.04 13.58
N GLU A 717 -6.86 -40.18 14.27
CA GLU A 717 -6.12 -40.45 15.49
C GLU A 717 -5.43 -41.80 15.41
N LEU A 718 -4.22 -41.91 15.95
CA LEU A 718 -3.45 -43.14 16.00
C LEU A 718 -2.86 -43.31 17.39
N GLN A 719 -3.27 -44.36 18.11
CA GLN A 719 -2.86 -44.61 19.49
C GLN A 719 -2.97 -43.38 20.41
N ASN A 720 -3.92 -42.48 20.14
CA ASN A 720 -4.11 -41.25 20.89
C ASN A 720 -4.63 -41.58 22.29
N HIS A 721 -3.83 -41.28 23.30
CA HIS A 721 -4.23 -41.40 24.69
C HIS A 721 -5.22 -40.26 25.05
N GLY A 722 -4.96 -39.05 24.54
CA GLY A 722 -5.85 -37.91 24.68
C GLY A 722 -5.14 -36.57 24.66
N PHE A 723 -5.87 -35.52 25.04
CA PHE A 723 -5.41 -34.13 24.99
C PHE A 723 -5.39 -33.53 26.38
N THR A 724 -4.23 -33.10 26.84
CA THR A 724 -4.14 -32.20 27.99
C THR A 724 -4.40 -30.78 27.50
N VAL A 725 -5.50 -30.17 27.95
CA VAL A 725 -5.77 -28.75 27.73
C VAL A 725 -4.89 -27.96 28.68
N GLU A 726 -4.02 -27.13 28.12
CA GLU A 726 -3.15 -26.25 28.90
C GLU A 726 -3.56 -24.80 28.71
N ARG A 727 -3.44 -24.02 29.80
CA ARG A 727 -3.80 -22.61 29.86
C ARG A 727 -2.66 -21.79 30.44
N ARG A 728 -2.50 -20.57 29.94
CA ARG A 728 -1.62 -19.56 30.50
C ARG A 728 -2.36 -18.24 30.60
N ALA A 729 -2.41 -17.63 31.77
CA ALA A 729 -2.87 -16.24 31.92
C ALA A 729 -1.79 -15.27 31.42
N ILE A 730 -2.17 -14.05 31.02
CA ILE A 730 -1.21 -13.04 30.55
C ILE A 730 -0.09 -12.69 31.56
N THR A 731 -0.36 -12.86 32.86
CA THR A 731 0.59 -12.60 33.94
C THR A 731 1.49 -13.79 34.28
N GLU A 732 1.26 -14.95 33.66
CA GLU A 732 1.97 -16.19 33.96
C GLU A 732 3.05 -16.47 32.91
N ALA A 733 4.21 -16.94 33.36
CA ALA A 733 5.34 -17.25 32.47
C ALA A 733 5.17 -18.59 31.73
N ALA A 734 4.39 -19.53 32.25
CA ALA A 734 4.27 -20.90 31.74
C ALA A 734 2.82 -21.35 31.57
N PHE A 735 2.60 -22.32 30.67
CA PHE A 735 1.33 -23.02 30.53
C PHE A 735 1.16 -24.05 31.65
N HIS A 736 -0.05 -24.14 32.19
CA HIS A 736 -0.43 -25.09 33.23
C HIS A 736 -1.57 -26.00 32.73
N PRO A 737 -1.56 -27.30 33.08
CA PRO A 737 -2.64 -28.21 32.71
C PRO A 737 -3.94 -27.84 33.42
N VAL A 738 -5.03 -27.78 32.67
CA VAL A 738 -6.38 -27.47 33.17
C VAL A 738 -7.24 -28.73 33.22
N SER A 739 -7.17 -29.58 32.20
CA SER A 739 -7.94 -30.82 32.11
C SER A 739 -7.31 -31.79 31.12
N PHE A 740 -7.66 -33.07 31.23
CA PHE A 740 -7.33 -34.10 30.26
C PHE A 740 -8.61 -34.63 29.61
N VAL A 741 -8.64 -34.65 28.27
CA VAL A 741 -9.76 -35.16 27.48
C VAL A 741 -9.32 -36.43 26.75
N PRO A 742 -9.88 -37.60 27.08
CA PRO A 742 -9.49 -38.88 26.46
C PRO A 742 -9.65 -38.86 24.94
N GLY A 743 -8.66 -39.44 24.24
CA GLY A 743 -8.67 -39.64 22.79
C GLY A 743 -9.59 -40.80 22.38
N GLN A 744 -9.81 -40.98 21.08
CA GLN A 744 -10.48 -42.15 20.52
C GLN A 744 -9.52 -43.33 20.27
N GLY A 745 -8.27 -43.27 20.74
CA GLY A 745 -7.26 -44.28 20.46
C GLY A 745 -6.83 -44.22 18.98
N THR A 746 -7.31 -45.18 18.18
CA THR A 746 -7.01 -45.23 16.74
C THR A 746 -8.31 -45.13 15.95
N THR A 747 -8.50 -44.02 15.23
CA THR A 747 -9.67 -43.79 14.36
C THR A 747 -9.26 -43.05 13.09
N SER A 748 -9.87 -43.41 11.97
CA SER A 748 -9.77 -42.67 10.70
C SER A 748 -10.98 -41.77 10.44
N VAL A 749 -11.96 -41.76 11.35
CA VAL A 749 -13.15 -40.91 11.27
C VAL A 749 -12.88 -39.62 12.04
N PRO A 750 -13.14 -38.44 11.44
CA PRO A 750 -12.97 -37.17 12.13
C PRO A 750 -13.77 -37.11 13.42
N PHE A 751 -13.16 -36.62 14.50
CA PHE A 751 -13.82 -36.50 15.80
C PHE A 751 -13.72 -35.08 16.33
N THR A 752 -14.85 -34.51 16.74
CA THR A 752 -14.90 -33.16 17.31
C THR A 752 -14.99 -33.24 18.82
N TYR A 753 -14.01 -32.64 19.48
CA TYR A 753 -13.94 -32.50 20.92
C TYR A 753 -14.43 -31.12 21.36
N ARG A 754 -15.02 -31.08 22.55
CA ARG A 754 -15.46 -29.84 23.19
C ARG A 754 -15.08 -29.90 24.66
N TYR A 755 -14.44 -28.85 25.14
CA TYR A 755 -14.12 -28.68 26.55
C TYR A 755 -14.46 -27.25 27.00
N GLN A 756 -15.15 -27.13 28.13
CA GLN A 756 -15.54 -25.84 28.70
C GLN A 756 -14.65 -25.53 29.92
N ASP A 757 -13.78 -24.54 29.80
CA ASP A 757 -13.04 -24.00 30.93
C ASP A 757 -13.89 -22.94 31.65
N SER A 758 -14.65 -23.38 32.65
CA SER A 758 -15.51 -22.51 33.46
C SER A 758 -14.73 -21.66 34.46
N ALA A 759 -13.46 -21.99 34.70
CA ALA A 759 -12.57 -21.28 35.63
C ALA A 759 -11.61 -20.33 34.90
N ALA A 760 -11.85 -20.07 33.62
CA ALA A 760 -11.03 -19.17 32.81
C ALA A 760 -11.07 -17.72 33.37
N PRO A 761 -9.92 -17.05 33.55
CA PRO A 761 -9.89 -15.65 33.95
C PRO A 761 -10.68 -14.75 32.99
N THR A 762 -11.15 -13.62 33.52
CA THR A 762 -11.81 -12.59 32.71
C THR A 762 -10.82 -11.77 31.89
N SER A 763 -9.52 -11.83 32.19
CA SER A 763 -8.43 -11.24 31.40
C SER A 763 -8.12 -12.07 30.14
N GLU A 764 -7.24 -11.55 29.29
CA GLU A 764 -6.72 -12.32 28.15
C GLU A 764 -6.03 -13.60 28.62
N VAL A 765 -6.30 -14.69 27.91
CA VAL A 765 -5.87 -16.03 28.24
C VAL A 765 -5.48 -16.79 26.97
N TYR A 766 -4.43 -17.59 27.09
CA TYR A 766 -3.88 -18.42 26.02
C TYR A 766 -4.17 -19.89 26.31
N TYR A 767 -4.59 -20.63 25.29
CA TYR A 767 -4.78 -22.07 25.37
C TYR A 767 -3.94 -22.80 24.33
N ARG A 768 -3.50 -24.02 24.67
CA ARG A 768 -2.96 -24.99 23.71
C ARG A 768 -3.38 -26.38 24.11
N LEU A 769 -3.36 -27.31 23.17
CA LEU A 769 -3.51 -28.73 23.42
C LEU A 769 -2.13 -29.35 23.46
N ARG A 770 -1.89 -30.19 24.47
CA ARG A 770 -0.80 -31.17 24.49
C ARG A 770 -1.42 -32.53 24.24
N GLN A 771 -1.36 -32.98 23.00
CA GLN A 771 -1.77 -34.33 22.61
C GLN A 771 -0.76 -35.33 23.17
N GLN A 772 -1.23 -36.45 23.69
CA GLN A 772 -0.39 -37.54 24.19
C GLN A 772 -0.80 -38.86 23.53
N ASP A 773 0.17 -39.67 23.13
CA ASP A 773 -0.05 -41.01 22.59
C ASP A 773 0.11 -42.09 23.69
N GLN A 774 -0.37 -43.31 23.45
CA GLN A 774 -0.32 -44.42 24.42
C GLN A 774 1.10 -44.84 24.81
N ASN A 775 2.10 -44.54 23.98
CA ASN A 775 3.52 -44.78 24.26
C ASN A 775 4.18 -43.65 25.08
N GLY A 776 3.44 -42.59 25.41
CA GLY A 776 3.91 -41.43 26.16
C GLY A 776 4.47 -40.26 25.33
N SER A 777 4.59 -40.37 24.00
CA SER A 777 4.95 -39.21 23.15
C SER A 777 3.89 -38.12 23.20
N PHE A 778 4.30 -36.87 22.98
CA PHE A 778 3.37 -35.75 22.95
C PHE A 778 3.73 -34.70 21.90
N THR A 779 2.71 -34.01 21.40
CA THR A 779 2.82 -32.88 20.46
C THR A 779 1.94 -31.73 20.94
N TYR A 780 2.27 -30.50 20.56
CA TYR A 780 1.48 -29.31 20.91
C TYR A 780 0.73 -28.78 19.70
N SER A 781 -0.49 -28.28 19.92
CA SER A 781 -1.20 -27.46 18.94
C SER A 781 -0.60 -26.05 18.82
N SER A 782 -1.04 -25.30 17.82
CA SER A 782 -0.94 -23.83 17.85
C SER A 782 -1.65 -23.26 19.09
N VAL A 783 -1.24 -22.06 19.50
CA VAL A 783 -1.83 -21.38 20.66
C VAL A 783 -3.08 -20.61 20.21
N ALA A 784 -4.21 -20.88 20.86
CA ALA A 784 -5.44 -20.12 20.71
C ALA A 784 -5.47 -18.96 21.72
N VAL A 785 -5.57 -17.72 21.23
CA VAL A 785 -5.68 -16.52 22.07
C VAL A 785 -7.14 -16.17 22.29
N VAL A 786 -7.54 -16.01 23.55
CA VAL A 786 -8.88 -15.54 23.92
C VAL A 786 -8.76 -14.21 24.64
N LYS A 787 -9.21 -13.15 23.97
CA LYS A 787 -9.26 -11.79 24.54
C LYS A 787 -10.09 -11.79 25.84
N GLY A 788 -9.79 -10.86 26.73
CA GLY A 788 -10.54 -10.68 27.98
C GLY A 788 -12.04 -10.43 27.73
N GLN A 789 -12.87 -10.65 28.76
CA GLN A 789 -14.24 -10.13 28.78
C GLN A 789 -14.19 -8.63 28.46
N PRO A 790 -15.01 -8.14 27.51
CA PRO A 790 -15.18 -6.71 27.36
C PRO A 790 -15.63 -6.18 28.73
N LYS A 791 -14.80 -5.37 29.39
CA LYS A 791 -15.33 -4.55 30.48
C LYS A 791 -16.48 -3.74 29.87
N PRO A 792 -17.67 -3.71 30.49
CA PRO A 792 -18.66 -2.70 30.12
C PRO A 792 -17.93 -1.38 30.08
N LEU A 793 -17.87 -0.76 28.89
CA LEU A 793 -17.23 0.53 28.76
C LEU A 793 -17.96 1.46 29.72
N PRO A 794 -17.23 2.24 30.55
CA PRO A 794 -17.90 3.18 31.41
C PRO A 794 -18.76 4.11 30.56
N THR A 795 -20.04 4.24 30.88
CA THR A 795 -20.93 5.15 30.14
C THR A 795 -21.22 6.37 30.98
N LEU A 796 -21.19 7.53 30.33
CA LEU A 796 -21.63 8.79 30.91
C LEU A 796 -22.95 9.15 30.24
N THR A 797 -24.03 9.26 31.01
CA THR A 797 -25.34 9.72 30.51
C THR A 797 -25.61 11.12 31.05
N VAL A 798 -26.23 11.95 30.21
CA VAL A 798 -26.57 13.33 30.55
C VAL A 798 -28.03 13.58 30.21
N VAL A 799 -28.84 13.99 31.21
CA VAL A 799 -30.29 14.19 31.03
C VAL A 799 -30.79 15.39 31.86
N PRO A 800 -31.58 16.32 31.29
CA PRO A 800 -31.98 16.39 29.88
C PRO A 800 -30.88 17.01 29.01
N VAL A 801 -30.86 16.63 27.73
CA VAL A 801 -30.19 17.37 26.66
C VAL A 801 -31.24 17.61 25.56
N PRO A 802 -31.64 18.87 25.27
CA PRO A 802 -31.07 20.14 25.75
C PRO A 802 -31.33 20.43 27.24
N ALA A 803 -30.37 21.06 27.91
CA ALA A 803 -30.46 21.55 29.29
C ALA A 803 -30.79 23.04 29.30
N ARG A 804 -31.66 23.50 30.21
CA ARG A 804 -31.96 24.95 30.40
C ARG A 804 -31.19 25.52 31.60
N SER A 805 -31.56 25.11 32.81
CA SER A 805 -30.91 25.56 34.05
C SER A 805 -29.88 24.57 34.59
N HIS A 806 -30.09 23.27 34.35
CA HIS A 806 -29.22 22.20 34.83
C HIS A 806 -29.39 20.93 33.99
N PHE A 807 -28.44 19.99 34.14
CA PHE A 807 -28.59 18.60 33.71
C PHE A 807 -28.04 17.65 34.77
N THR A 808 -28.53 16.41 34.74
CA THR A 808 -28.05 15.32 35.58
C THR A 808 -27.05 14.50 34.79
N VAL A 809 -25.94 14.16 35.42
CA VAL A 809 -24.88 13.30 34.91
C VAL A 809 -24.90 12.02 35.70
N GLN A 810 -24.93 10.88 35.03
CA GLN A 810 -24.78 9.57 35.66
C GLN A 810 -23.64 8.81 34.97
N TYR A 811 -22.76 8.22 35.77
CA TYR A 811 -21.61 7.44 35.31
C TYR A 811 -21.77 5.98 35.74
N SER A 812 -21.66 5.08 34.77
CA SER A 812 -21.72 3.64 35.01
C SER A 812 -20.35 3.02 34.77
N GLY A 813 -19.47 3.02 35.78
CA GLY A 813 -18.11 2.47 35.73
C GLY A 813 -17.64 1.89 37.08
N VAL A 814 -16.42 1.36 37.14
CA VAL A 814 -15.81 0.94 38.41
C VAL A 814 -15.64 2.18 39.30
N GLN A 815 -16.01 2.09 40.59
CA GLN A 815 -15.93 3.21 41.54
C GLN A 815 -14.55 3.86 41.52
N GLN A 816 -14.48 5.08 40.99
CA GLN A 816 -13.30 5.94 40.96
C GLN A 816 -13.75 7.38 41.23
N ASN A 817 -12.86 8.21 41.79
CA ASN A 817 -13.12 9.65 41.87
C ASN A 817 -13.08 10.23 40.44
N VAL A 818 -14.24 10.61 39.90
CA VAL A 818 -14.35 11.18 38.57
C VAL A 818 -14.34 12.70 38.67
N ARG A 819 -13.59 13.35 37.78
CA ARG A 819 -13.62 14.80 37.55
C ARG A 819 -14.31 15.06 36.21
N LEU A 820 -15.42 15.78 36.23
CA LEU A 820 -16.11 16.26 35.04
C LEU A 820 -15.52 17.59 34.61
N HIS A 821 -15.16 17.72 33.33
CA HIS A 821 -14.91 18.99 32.68
C HIS A 821 -16.03 19.25 31.67
N LEU A 822 -16.68 20.41 31.76
CA LEU A 822 -17.53 20.92 30.70
C LEU A 822 -16.68 21.89 29.86
N LEU A 823 -16.53 21.57 28.58
CA LEU A 823 -15.75 22.34 27.62
C LEU A 823 -16.66 23.13 26.68
N ASP A 824 -16.29 24.35 26.34
CA ASP A 824 -16.89 25.08 25.22
C ASP A 824 -16.34 24.60 23.86
N GLN A 825 -16.78 25.22 22.77
CA GLN A 825 -16.43 24.83 21.39
C GLN A 825 -14.95 25.03 21.04
N SER A 826 -14.22 25.86 21.79
CA SER A 826 -12.78 26.05 21.62
C SER A 826 -11.94 25.15 22.54
N GLY A 827 -12.59 24.25 23.29
CA GLY A 827 -11.92 23.32 24.21
C GLY A 827 -11.55 23.94 25.56
N ARG A 828 -12.06 25.15 25.89
CA ARG A 828 -11.81 25.77 27.18
C ARG A 828 -12.76 25.20 28.24
N ILE A 829 -12.23 24.88 29.41
CA ILE A 829 -13.00 24.41 30.57
C ILE A 829 -13.83 25.57 31.10
N VAL A 830 -15.16 25.44 31.03
CA VAL A 830 -16.12 26.41 31.58
C VAL A 830 -16.72 25.96 32.90
N LEU A 831 -16.65 24.66 33.22
CA LEU A 831 -17.05 24.12 34.51
C LEU A 831 -16.24 22.85 34.83
N GLN A 832 -15.89 22.69 36.10
CA GLN A 832 -15.25 21.49 36.62
C GLN A 832 -15.96 21.02 37.90
N GLN A 833 -16.23 19.72 38.02
CA GLN A 833 -16.87 19.16 39.21
C GLN A 833 -16.39 17.74 39.50
N HIS A 834 -16.17 17.42 40.77
CA HIS A 834 -15.91 16.05 41.21
C HIS A 834 -17.22 15.33 41.54
N PHE A 835 -17.31 14.05 41.16
CA PHE A 835 -18.43 13.18 41.52
C PHE A 835 -18.00 11.70 41.49
N GLN A 836 -18.89 10.81 41.92
CA GLN A 836 -18.66 9.36 41.91
C GLN A 836 -19.65 8.67 40.97
N ASP A 837 -20.94 8.66 41.31
CA ASP A 837 -21.95 7.91 40.55
C ASP A 837 -22.90 8.83 39.76
N GLN A 838 -23.47 9.82 40.44
CA GLN A 838 -24.42 10.75 39.86
C GLN A 838 -24.23 12.16 40.44
N THR A 839 -24.40 13.18 39.60
CA THR A 839 -24.41 14.57 40.06
C THR A 839 -25.31 15.44 39.18
N GLN A 840 -25.76 16.57 39.71
CA GLN A 840 -26.50 17.60 38.97
C GLN A 840 -25.55 18.78 38.71
N ILE A 841 -25.47 19.22 37.46
CA ILE A 841 -24.65 20.36 37.04
C ILE A 841 -25.56 21.52 36.68
N SER A 842 -25.39 22.64 37.38
CA SER A 842 -26.09 23.89 37.09
C SER A 842 -25.39 24.64 35.97
N VAL A 843 -26.11 24.96 34.90
CA VAL A 843 -25.57 25.59 33.68
C VAL A 843 -26.36 26.80 33.20
N GLY A 844 -27.39 27.24 33.92
CA GLY A 844 -28.22 28.39 33.52
C GLY A 844 -27.48 29.74 33.47
N HIS A 845 -26.24 29.80 33.95
CA HIS A 845 -25.37 30.98 33.84
C HIS A 845 -24.46 30.93 32.59
N LEU A 846 -24.43 29.80 31.87
CA LEU A 846 -23.63 29.64 30.66
C LEU A 846 -24.46 30.07 29.43
N PRO A 847 -23.83 30.69 28.41
CA PRO A 847 -24.51 31.01 27.16
C PRO A 847 -25.08 29.76 26.47
N ALA A 848 -26.22 29.92 25.79
CA ALA A 848 -26.79 28.86 24.97
C ALA A 848 -25.78 28.42 23.89
N GLY A 849 -25.61 27.11 23.71
CA GLY A 849 -24.55 26.58 22.85
C GLY A 849 -24.26 25.10 23.05
N VAL A 850 -23.34 24.59 22.23
CA VAL A 850 -22.86 23.19 22.33
C VAL A 850 -21.62 23.13 23.21
N TYR A 851 -21.66 22.24 24.18
CA TYR A 851 -20.58 21.96 25.12
C TYR A 851 -20.25 20.47 25.10
N PHE A 852 -19.05 20.13 25.57
CA PHE A 852 -18.59 18.74 25.69
C PHE A 852 -18.26 18.42 27.13
N LEU A 853 -18.99 17.47 27.70
CA LEU A 853 -18.76 16.99 29.05
C LEU A 853 -17.81 15.78 29.02
N GLN A 854 -16.63 15.94 29.61
CA GLN A 854 -15.59 14.92 29.70
C GLN A 854 -15.50 14.35 31.12
N PRO A 855 -15.59 13.03 31.32
CA PRO A 855 -15.25 12.38 32.57
C PRO A 855 -13.78 11.98 32.58
N LEU A 856 -13.04 12.46 33.57
CA LEU A 856 -11.61 12.24 33.73
C LEU A 856 -11.33 11.55 35.07
N ASP A 857 -10.29 10.73 35.11
CA ASP A 857 -9.73 10.22 36.36
C ASP A 857 -9.17 11.41 37.16
N ALA A 858 -9.61 11.58 38.40
CA ALA A 858 -9.20 12.70 39.23
C ALA A 858 -7.70 12.74 39.54
N ASN A 859 -7.02 11.58 39.49
CA ASN A 859 -5.61 11.40 39.81
C ASN A 859 -4.73 11.42 38.55
N THR A 860 -5.11 10.69 37.50
CA THR A 860 -4.29 10.52 36.30
C THR A 860 -4.62 11.51 35.18
N GLY A 861 -5.79 12.16 35.24
CA GLY A 861 -6.28 13.04 34.17
C GLY A 861 -6.64 12.32 32.87
N GLN A 862 -6.64 10.98 32.87
CA GLN A 862 -7.05 10.20 31.70
C GLN A 862 -8.57 10.23 31.52
N LEU A 863 -9.02 10.22 30.26
CA LEU A 863 -10.42 10.19 29.91
C LEU A 863 -11.03 8.80 30.24
N LEU A 864 -12.10 8.80 31.04
CA LEU A 864 -12.72 7.58 31.56
C LEU A 864 -13.87 7.03 30.69
N ALA A 865 -14.49 7.88 29.86
CA ALA A 865 -15.56 7.51 28.93
C ALA A 865 -15.64 8.53 27.79
N LYS A 866 -16.36 8.17 26.71
CA LYS A 866 -16.59 9.07 25.57
C LYS A 866 -17.24 10.38 26.06
N PRO A 867 -16.73 11.56 25.68
CA PRO A 867 -17.31 12.83 26.07
C PRO A 867 -18.75 12.94 25.57
N GLN A 868 -19.64 13.50 26.39
CA GLN A 868 -21.03 13.70 26.04
C GLN A 868 -21.25 15.10 25.49
N ARG A 869 -21.93 15.19 24.35
CA ARG A 869 -22.36 16.48 23.80
C ARG A 869 -23.54 16.98 24.62
N VAL A 870 -23.38 18.13 25.27
CA VAL A 870 -24.43 18.81 26.02
C VAL A 870 -24.85 20.05 25.25
N LEU A 871 -26.13 20.17 24.98
CA LEU A 871 -26.71 21.37 24.37
C LEU A 871 -27.37 22.19 25.47
N ILE A 872 -26.92 23.43 25.68
CA ILE A 872 -27.57 24.40 26.56
C ILE A 872 -28.54 25.22 25.71
N ALA A 873 -29.82 25.15 26.06
CA ALA A 873 -30.90 25.92 25.45
C ALA A 873 -31.10 27.27 26.17
N PRO A 874 -31.60 28.30 25.46
CA PRO A 874 -31.89 29.61 26.04
C PRO A 874 -33.00 29.58 27.10
#